data_AF-A0A7W6S2L5-F1
#
_entry.id   AF-A0A7W6S2L5-F1
#
_cell.length_a   1.000
_cell.length_b   1.000
_cell.length_c   1.000
_cell.angle_alpha   90.00
_cell.angle_beta   90.00
_cell.angle_gamma   90.00
#
_symmetry.space_group_name_H-M   'P 1'
#
loop_
_entity.id
_entity.type
_entity.pdbx_description
1 polymer ?
#
loop_
_entity_poly.entity_id
_entity_poly.type
_entity_poly.pdbx_seq_one_letter_code
_entity_poly.pdbx_strand_id
1 'polypeptide(L)'
;MATQTVEVGANLDFDALVTEAAALDALRQRFGRLDRLGRRHAQHLPSQAVVVIRGDHTKTSEIDPIYGSALAATWAFLVSLGKAKSKKKGETQSVTVDFGVNALDQAITKQEIDINAMVAPARDAPVLFPAHLNAWVQTDPMPEPDPDVAPFLHGVADRPADVQMVWRADLPENADQWGRIVALMPPRTREAMAVPLSEVRAWLRGTSTGAVADVEGVSQAPFDRSERASRRVLRWRGKDDAQSVGAEDLRPGDTIVVPAIYGGADAFGWTPGTHDPVPDIAEACLLDAIATTPAHAVRRPLVRWRLHPVLMPDMDEAFKADVTARLKHALNTVQSGAVDATERRRLALELLDVIAGAHSGAEQVAVLALREAKKSLRVTLYPDDCGLLVSTPASPDLVKALEKAGRSEPDETEVEEPEADGPSVFPGGQSVTLDEHTKAVGAQARAFAEKAGLDTPFTEALALAGRWHDAGKADPRFQAWLYASEITALAANAKGKGGLLAKSGAHPSDWPSPEPFGYPKGARHEFVSVRLFEEAGLAIGEAGDLARLLIGTHHGHGRAFPPVVDDSSPVCVRVAVDGKTVEACSSHGLHRLDANWIDLFWRLVRRYGWWGLAYLEALLITADRTVSAREQRPAATAPDTEEPAEP
;
A
#
# COMPACT_ATOMS: atom_id res chain seq x y z
N MET A 1 12.96 -14.05 -2.83
CA MET A 1 11.83 -13.48 -2.06
C MET A 1 11.55 -14.38 -0.88
N ALA A 2 11.67 -13.86 0.35
CA ALA A 2 11.20 -14.57 1.53
C ALA A 2 9.68 -14.44 1.59
N THR A 3 8.95 -15.46 2.05
CA THR A 3 7.48 -15.40 2.15
C THR A 3 6.95 -14.30 3.09
N GLN A 4 7.83 -13.70 3.90
CA GLN A 4 7.55 -12.59 4.81
C GLN A 4 7.69 -11.20 4.16
N THR A 5 8.33 -11.09 2.99
CA THR A 5 8.50 -9.81 2.28
C THR A 5 7.41 -9.59 1.21
N VAL A 6 6.32 -10.35 1.27
CA VAL A 6 5.28 -10.35 0.23
C VAL A 6 3.97 -9.90 0.87
N GLU A 7 3.45 -8.80 0.35
CA GLU A 7 2.22 -8.14 0.75
C GLU A 7 1.03 -9.11 0.83
N VAL A 8 0.14 -8.86 1.81
CA VAL A 8 -1.11 -9.59 1.97
C VAL A 8 -2.04 -9.23 0.80
N GLY A 9 -2.11 -10.10 -0.21
CA GLY A 9 -3.01 -9.90 -1.37
C GLY A 9 -2.50 -10.47 -2.69
N ALA A 10 -1.19 -10.66 -2.83
CA ALA A 10 -0.61 -11.23 -4.05
C ALA A 10 -0.97 -12.72 -4.23
N ASN A 11 -1.65 -13.06 -5.33
CA ASN A 11 -2.00 -14.43 -5.69
C ASN A 11 -0.80 -15.16 -6.34
N LEU A 12 0.08 -15.74 -5.51
CA LEU A 12 1.32 -16.37 -5.96
C LEU A 12 1.24 -17.90 -5.97
N ASP A 13 1.92 -18.50 -6.94
CA ASP A 13 2.07 -19.94 -7.17
C ASP A 13 3.56 -20.25 -7.38
N PHE A 14 4.21 -20.86 -6.39
CA PHE A 14 5.66 -21.13 -6.39
C PHE A 14 5.97 -22.59 -6.76
N ASP A 15 7.07 -22.81 -7.48
CA ASP A 15 7.56 -24.15 -7.82
C ASP A 15 8.30 -24.86 -6.66
N ALA A 16 8.92 -24.08 -5.78
CA ALA A 16 9.69 -24.56 -4.63
C ALA A 16 9.63 -23.55 -3.47
N LEU A 17 9.79 -24.04 -2.24
CA LEU A 17 9.72 -23.24 -1.01
C LEU A 17 10.90 -23.54 -0.08
N VAL A 18 11.52 -22.50 0.47
CA VAL A 18 12.44 -22.63 1.62
C VAL A 18 11.88 -21.75 2.73
N THR A 19 11.69 -22.31 3.92
CA THR A 19 11.05 -21.59 5.02
C THR A 19 11.63 -22.00 6.36
N GLU A 20 11.65 -21.07 7.32
CA GLU A 20 11.95 -21.40 8.71
C GLU A 20 10.81 -22.18 9.35
N ALA A 21 11.13 -23.01 10.34
CA ALA A 21 10.14 -23.69 11.17
C ALA A 21 9.22 -22.65 11.84
N ALA A 22 7.95 -23.00 11.96
CA ALA A 22 6.91 -22.17 12.52
C ALA A 22 5.82 -23.06 13.14
N ALA A 23 4.83 -22.45 13.77
CA ALA A 23 3.59 -23.15 14.11
C ALA A 23 2.91 -23.72 12.84
N LEU A 24 2.11 -24.78 13.02
CA LEU A 24 1.50 -25.55 11.95
C LEU A 24 0.56 -24.70 11.07
N ASP A 25 -0.19 -23.77 11.65
CA ASP A 25 -1.06 -22.83 10.94
C ASP A 25 -0.26 -21.92 10.00
N ALA A 26 0.84 -21.35 10.48
CA ALA A 26 1.75 -20.54 9.68
C ALA A 26 2.40 -21.37 8.55
N LEU A 27 2.83 -22.61 8.83
CA LEU A 27 3.36 -23.50 7.80
C LEU A 27 2.31 -23.86 6.76
N ARG A 28 1.07 -24.21 7.16
CA ARG A 28 -0.04 -24.48 6.21
C ARG A 28 -0.29 -23.30 5.29
N GLN A 29 -0.29 -22.07 5.82
CA GLN A 29 -0.45 -20.86 5.02
C GLN A 29 0.68 -20.69 3.98
N ARG A 30 1.94 -20.89 4.40
CA ARG A 30 3.12 -20.78 3.51
C ARG A 30 3.09 -21.85 2.41
N PHE A 31 2.76 -23.10 2.76
CA PHE A 31 2.63 -24.21 1.82
C PHE A 31 1.41 -24.06 0.90
N GLY A 32 0.37 -23.33 1.30
CA GLY A 32 -0.76 -22.98 0.43
C GLY A 32 -0.40 -22.12 -0.79
N ARG A 33 0.87 -21.69 -0.89
CA ARG A 33 1.46 -20.98 -2.04
C ARG A 33 2.41 -21.86 -2.87
N LEU A 34 2.73 -23.08 -2.43
CA LEU A 34 3.57 -24.04 -3.15
C LEU A 34 2.70 -24.92 -4.05
N ASP A 35 2.92 -24.86 -5.38
CA ASP A 35 2.12 -25.55 -6.39
C ASP A 35 0.60 -25.42 -6.12
N ARG A 36 0.19 -24.19 -5.77
CA ARG A 36 -1.17 -23.82 -5.40
C ARG A 36 -2.17 -24.14 -6.51
N LEU A 37 -1.74 -23.96 -7.76
CA LEU A 37 -2.57 -24.27 -8.94
C LEU A 37 -2.51 -25.76 -9.33
N GLY A 38 -1.69 -26.57 -8.66
CA GLY A 38 -1.52 -27.99 -8.94
C GLY A 38 -0.95 -28.31 -10.32
N ARG A 39 -0.33 -27.33 -10.99
CA ARG A 39 0.18 -27.47 -12.36
C ARG A 39 1.34 -28.45 -12.42
N ARG A 40 2.21 -28.43 -11.41
CA ARG A 40 3.35 -29.35 -11.34
C ARG A 40 2.86 -30.76 -11.04
N HIS A 41 1.95 -30.89 -10.06
CA HIS A 41 1.31 -32.16 -9.77
C HIS A 41 0.62 -32.77 -11.01
N ALA A 42 -0.11 -31.96 -11.79
CA ALA A 42 -0.75 -32.38 -13.04
C ALA A 42 0.26 -32.83 -14.12
N GLN A 43 1.49 -32.30 -14.09
CA GLN A 43 2.61 -32.70 -14.95
C GLN A 43 3.47 -33.82 -14.34
N HIS A 44 3.03 -34.41 -13.22
CA HIS A 44 3.79 -35.41 -12.46
C HIS A 44 5.18 -34.93 -11.99
N LEU A 45 5.36 -33.61 -11.86
CA LEU A 45 6.57 -33.01 -11.30
C LEU A 45 6.42 -32.86 -9.78
N PRO A 46 7.47 -33.18 -9.00
CA PRO A 46 7.43 -32.98 -7.56
C PRO A 46 7.47 -31.48 -7.22
N SER A 47 6.74 -31.12 -6.17
CA SER A 47 6.73 -29.80 -5.55
C SER A 47 7.47 -29.94 -4.21
N GLN A 48 8.62 -29.27 -4.08
CA GLN A 48 9.53 -29.49 -2.96
C GLN A 48 9.59 -28.28 -2.05
N ALA A 49 9.61 -28.55 -0.75
CA ALA A 49 9.86 -27.56 0.28
C ALA A 49 10.98 -28.00 1.22
N VAL A 50 11.75 -27.03 1.72
CA VAL A 50 12.75 -27.23 2.78
C VAL A 50 12.34 -26.39 3.99
N VAL A 51 12.09 -27.05 5.11
CA VAL A 51 11.86 -26.40 6.40
C VAL A 51 13.17 -26.44 7.20
N VAL A 52 13.67 -25.27 7.60
CA VAL A 52 14.89 -25.13 8.39
C VAL A 52 14.58 -24.69 9.81
N ILE A 53 15.30 -25.22 10.80
CA ILE A 53 15.16 -24.83 12.20
C ILE A 53 16.55 -24.57 12.79
N ARG A 54 16.65 -23.61 13.70
CA ARG A 54 17.85 -23.45 14.51
C ARG A 54 17.91 -24.54 15.57
N GLY A 55 19.11 -25.03 15.88
CA GLY A 55 19.29 -26.19 16.78
C GLY A 55 18.79 -25.96 18.21
N ASP A 56 18.84 -24.73 18.69
CA ASP A 56 18.35 -24.28 20.00
C ASP A 56 16.81 -24.34 20.09
N HIS A 57 16.11 -23.92 19.02
CA HIS A 57 14.64 -23.93 18.93
C HIS A 57 14.01 -25.33 18.74
N THR A 58 14.81 -26.40 18.72
CA THR A 58 14.30 -27.78 18.60
C THR A 58 13.71 -28.33 19.90
N LYS A 59 13.91 -27.65 21.03
CA LYS A 59 13.46 -28.09 22.36
C LYS A 59 12.29 -27.24 22.82
N THR A 60 11.28 -27.88 23.42
CA THR A 60 10.10 -27.21 24.02
C THR A 60 10.43 -26.32 25.22
N SER A 61 11.65 -26.38 25.77
CA SER A 61 12.11 -25.52 26.86
C SER A 61 12.44 -24.10 26.43
N GLU A 62 12.69 -23.87 25.13
CA GLU A 62 12.85 -22.53 24.57
C GLU A 62 11.52 -22.09 23.97
N ILE A 63 10.98 -20.99 24.49
CA ILE A 63 9.70 -20.44 24.05
C ILE A 63 10.01 -19.48 22.90
N ASP A 64 9.55 -19.83 21.70
CA ASP A 64 9.66 -18.94 20.54
C ASP A 64 8.80 -17.67 20.79
N PRO A 65 9.31 -16.46 20.52
CA PRO A 65 8.60 -15.22 20.82
C PRO A 65 7.33 -15.01 19.98
N ILE A 66 7.21 -15.69 18.83
CA ILE A 66 6.08 -15.55 17.91
C ILE A 66 5.11 -16.72 18.07
N TYR A 67 5.64 -17.93 18.08
CA TYR A 67 4.87 -19.17 18.05
C TYR A 67 4.79 -19.88 19.41
N GLY A 68 5.46 -19.37 20.43
CA GLY A 68 5.51 -20.00 21.75
C GLY A 68 6.09 -21.42 21.67
N SER A 69 5.47 -22.36 22.40
CA SER A 69 5.83 -23.78 22.32
C SER A 69 5.37 -24.48 21.03
N ALA A 70 4.52 -23.84 20.23
CA ALA A 70 3.90 -24.45 19.06
C ALA A 70 4.90 -24.75 17.94
N LEU A 71 5.96 -23.94 17.81
CA LEU A 71 7.05 -24.21 16.86
C LEU A 71 7.74 -25.54 17.17
N ALA A 72 8.15 -25.74 18.42
CA ALA A 72 8.83 -26.97 18.84
C ALA A 72 7.91 -28.20 18.74
N ALA A 73 6.64 -28.07 19.10
CA ALA A 73 5.64 -29.12 18.95
C ALA A 73 5.42 -29.50 17.46
N THR A 74 5.30 -28.50 16.59
CA THR A 74 5.16 -28.71 15.13
C THR A 74 6.39 -29.41 14.56
N TRP A 75 7.59 -28.98 14.97
CA TRP A 75 8.84 -29.62 14.53
C TRP A 75 8.91 -31.09 14.96
N ALA A 76 8.60 -31.39 16.23
CA ALA A 76 8.60 -32.75 16.74
C ALA A 76 7.62 -33.66 15.98
N PHE A 77 6.43 -33.13 15.65
CA PHE A 77 5.45 -33.82 14.82
C PHE A 77 5.98 -34.10 13.41
N LEU A 78 6.57 -33.11 12.72
CA LEU A 78 7.12 -33.34 11.38
C LEU A 78 8.24 -34.38 11.38
N VAL A 79 9.10 -34.37 12.40
CA VAL A 79 10.14 -35.38 12.57
C VAL A 79 9.54 -36.78 12.82
N SER A 80 8.41 -36.89 13.53
CA SER A 80 7.74 -38.17 13.77
C SER A 80 7.13 -38.77 12.50
N LEU A 81 6.75 -37.94 11.53
CA LEU A 81 6.12 -38.39 10.27
C LEU A 81 7.11 -39.00 9.29
N GLY A 82 8.37 -38.56 9.28
CA GLY A 82 9.29 -38.95 8.21
C GLY A 82 10.14 -40.18 8.51
N LYS A 83 10.57 -40.85 7.44
CA LYS A 83 11.47 -42.01 7.51
C LYS A 83 12.91 -41.50 7.61
N ALA A 84 13.57 -41.68 8.76
CA ALA A 84 14.98 -41.33 8.92
C ALA A 84 15.84 -42.10 7.91
N LYS A 85 16.60 -41.39 7.06
CA LYS A 85 17.67 -42.02 6.27
C LYS A 85 18.84 -42.36 7.20
N SER A 86 19.42 -43.55 7.01
CA SER A 86 20.52 -44.06 7.84
C SER A 86 21.69 -43.08 7.89
N LYS A 87 22.21 -42.84 9.10
CA LYS A 87 23.23 -41.84 9.42
C LYS A 87 24.59 -42.27 8.84
N LYS A 88 25.13 -41.53 7.86
CA LYS A 88 26.59 -41.50 7.65
C LYS A 88 27.19 -40.48 8.62
N LYS A 89 28.33 -40.84 9.22
CA LYS A 89 29.00 -40.05 10.26
C LYS A 89 29.44 -38.70 9.68
N GLY A 90 28.74 -37.61 10.04
CA GLY A 90 29.04 -36.24 9.58
C GLY A 90 27.93 -35.52 8.80
N GLU A 91 26.85 -36.20 8.40
CA GLU A 91 25.72 -35.58 7.68
C GLU A 91 24.52 -35.28 8.61
N THR A 92 23.90 -34.12 8.39
CA THR A 92 22.67 -33.68 9.06
C THR A 92 21.51 -34.59 8.67
N GLN A 93 20.74 -35.08 9.65
CA GLN A 93 19.60 -35.97 9.43
C GLN A 93 18.47 -35.23 8.72
N SER A 94 18.28 -35.48 7.42
CA SER A 94 17.13 -34.97 6.67
C SER A 94 15.94 -35.93 6.77
N VAL A 95 14.78 -35.38 7.10
CA VAL A 95 13.51 -36.10 7.24
C VAL A 95 12.60 -35.64 6.11
N THR A 96 12.03 -36.59 5.36
CA THR A 96 11.08 -36.29 4.28
C THR A 96 9.66 -36.57 4.74
N VAL A 97 8.78 -35.57 4.59
CA VAL A 97 7.37 -35.60 4.99
C VAL A 97 6.51 -35.23 3.78
N ASP A 98 5.38 -35.91 3.62
CA ASP A 98 4.34 -35.47 2.69
C ASP A 98 3.46 -34.43 3.38
N PHE A 99 3.63 -33.17 3.00
CA PHE A 99 2.91 -32.03 3.57
C PHE A 99 1.66 -31.66 2.76
N GLY A 100 1.20 -32.52 1.83
CA GLY A 100 -0.07 -32.31 1.14
C GLY A 100 -1.25 -32.31 2.10
N VAL A 101 -2.23 -31.42 1.91
CA VAL A 101 -3.35 -31.22 2.86
C VAL A 101 -4.04 -32.54 3.25
N ASN A 102 -4.34 -33.39 2.27
CA ASN A 102 -4.98 -34.69 2.50
C ASN A 102 -4.06 -35.67 3.26
N ALA A 103 -2.76 -35.67 2.98
CA ALA A 103 -1.80 -36.56 3.64
C ALA A 103 -1.57 -36.12 5.09
N LEU A 104 -1.45 -34.82 5.32
CA LEU A 104 -1.24 -34.22 6.64
C LEU A 104 -2.47 -34.39 7.53
N ASP A 105 -3.67 -34.10 7.03
CA ASP A 105 -4.93 -34.28 7.80
C ASP A 105 -5.14 -35.75 8.18
N GLN A 106 -4.81 -36.70 7.28
CA GLN A 106 -4.83 -38.12 7.60
C GLN A 106 -3.80 -38.50 8.68
N ALA A 107 -2.59 -37.94 8.62
CA ALA A 107 -1.54 -38.22 9.59
C ALA A 107 -1.90 -37.72 11.00
N ILE A 108 -2.43 -36.49 11.08
CA ILE A 108 -2.94 -35.89 12.31
C ILE A 108 -4.06 -36.75 12.91
N THR A 109 -5.03 -37.15 12.09
CA THR A 109 -6.17 -37.98 12.54
C THR A 109 -5.71 -39.35 13.04
N LYS A 110 -4.80 -40.01 12.32
CA LYS A 110 -4.31 -41.36 12.69
C LYS A 110 -3.47 -41.39 13.96
N GLN A 111 -2.72 -40.33 14.25
CA GLN A 111 -1.84 -40.25 15.41
C GLN A 111 -2.51 -39.58 16.62
N GLU A 112 -3.80 -39.21 16.52
CA GLU A 112 -4.56 -38.52 17.57
C GLU A 112 -3.82 -37.28 18.11
N ILE A 113 -3.16 -36.54 17.22
CA ILE A 113 -2.36 -35.37 17.60
C ILE A 113 -3.28 -34.22 17.98
N ASP A 114 -3.05 -33.61 19.14
CA ASP A 114 -3.67 -32.34 19.50
C ASP A 114 -3.09 -31.20 18.66
N ILE A 115 -3.85 -30.79 17.64
CA ILE A 115 -3.48 -29.69 16.73
C ILE A 115 -3.29 -28.39 17.51
N ASN A 116 -4.03 -28.16 18.62
CA ASN A 116 -3.96 -26.90 19.35
C ASN A 116 -2.58 -26.65 19.96
N ALA A 117 -1.85 -27.71 20.31
CA ALA A 117 -0.48 -27.62 20.79
C ALA A 117 0.52 -27.16 19.70
N MET A 118 0.12 -27.20 18.43
CA MET A 118 0.94 -26.87 17.26
C MET A 118 0.49 -25.59 16.55
N VAL A 119 -0.59 -24.93 17.00
CA VAL A 119 -1.07 -23.66 16.43
C VAL A 119 -0.54 -22.50 17.27
N ALA A 120 -0.26 -21.36 16.63
CA ALA A 120 0.16 -20.16 17.33
C ALA A 120 -0.84 -19.76 18.44
N PRO A 121 -0.38 -19.28 19.61
CA PRO A 121 -1.27 -18.84 20.67
C PRO A 121 -2.22 -17.74 20.18
N ALA A 122 -3.53 -17.95 20.33
CA ALA A 122 -4.51 -16.91 20.06
C ALA A 122 -4.38 -15.79 21.09
N ARG A 123 -4.30 -14.55 20.62
CA ARG A 123 -4.33 -13.37 21.51
C ARG A 123 -5.77 -13.03 21.87
N ASP A 124 -5.95 -12.47 23.07
CA ASP A 124 -7.23 -11.91 23.47
C ASP A 124 -7.62 -10.81 22.47
N ALA A 125 -8.79 -10.89 21.86
CA ALA A 125 -9.31 -9.89 20.94
C ALA A 125 -10.63 -9.31 21.49
N PRO A 126 -11.00 -8.07 21.12
CA PRO A 126 -12.31 -7.53 21.47
C PRO A 126 -13.45 -8.40 20.92
N VAL A 127 -14.60 -8.36 21.59
CA VAL A 127 -15.81 -9.04 21.10
C VAL A 127 -16.29 -8.34 19.82
N LEU A 128 -16.43 -9.11 18.74
CA LEU A 128 -16.95 -8.62 17.47
C LEU A 128 -18.47 -8.42 17.55
N PHE A 129 -18.92 -7.17 17.61
CA PHE A 129 -20.34 -6.82 17.59
C PHE A 129 -20.89 -6.66 16.16
N PRO A 130 -22.20 -6.93 15.94
CA PRO A 130 -22.86 -6.65 14.65
C PRO A 130 -22.71 -5.22 14.15
N ALA A 131 -22.54 -4.24 15.04
CA ALA A 131 -22.31 -2.84 14.67
C ALA A 131 -20.99 -2.66 13.92
N HIS A 132 -19.92 -3.39 14.27
CA HIS A 132 -18.65 -3.35 13.54
C HIS A 132 -18.84 -3.91 12.12
N LEU A 133 -19.53 -5.06 12.01
CA LEU A 133 -19.83 -5.67 10.73
C LEU A 133 -20.70 -4.79 9.84
N ASN A 134 -21.68 -4.08 10.42
CA ASN A 134 -22.49 -3.10 9.69
C ASN A 134 -21.66 -1.92 9.18
N ALA A 135 -20.66 -1.47 9.93
CA ALA A 135 -19.75 -0.44 9.46
C ALA A 135 -18.87 -0.96 8.32
N TRP A 136 -18.18 -2.10 8.49
CA TRP A 136 -17.24 -2.61 7.49
C TRP A 136 -17.87 -3.14 6.20
N VAL A 137 -19.17 -3.47 6.19
CA VAL A 137 -19.84 -3.76 4.91
C VAL A 137 -20.11 -2.52 4.08
N GLN A 138 -20.01 -1.32 4.66
CA GLN A 138 -20.02 -0.07 3.92
C GLN A 138 -18.58 0.24 3.47
N THR A 139 -18.34 0.17 2.16
CA THR A 139 -17.00 0.39 1.58
C THR A 139 -16.84 1.78 0.98
N ASP A 140 -17.94 2.38 0.51
CA ASP A 140 -17.93 3.75 -0.01
C ASP A 140 -19.31 4.42 0.20
N PRO A 141 -19.37 5.66 0.73
CA PRO A 141 -18.27 6.35 1.40
C PRO A 141 -17.84 5.58 2.65
N MET A 142 -16.60 5.76 3.09
CA MET A 142 -16.11 5.18 4.35
C MET A 142 -17.05 5.54 5.52
N PRO A 143 -17.44 4.58 6.38
CA PRO A 143 -18.33 4.85 7.50
C PRO A 143 -17.69 5.82 8.51
N GLU A 144 -18.51 6.61 9.20
CA GLU A 144 -18.04 7.47 10.30
C GLU A 144 -18.84 7.15 11.59
N PRO A 145 -18.20 6.60 12.64
CA PRO A 145 -16.79 6.22 12.71
C PRO A 145 -16.48 4.95 11.89
N ASP A 146 -15.26 4.86 11.36
CA ASP A 146 -14.72 3.63 10.79
C ASP A 146 -14.01 2.83 11.92
N PRO A 147 -14.57 1.68 12.36
CA PRO A 147 -13.95 0.92 13.44
C PRO A 147 -12.60 0.34 13.03
N ASP A 148 -11.56 0.54 13.84
CA ASP A 148 -10.25 -0.09 13.61
C ASP A 148 -10.39 -1.62 13.60
N VAL A 149 -10.02 -2.26 12.48
CA VAL A 149 -10.05 -3.72 12.30
C VAL A 149 -8.84 -4.39 12.96
N ALA A 150 -7.74 -3.66 13.18
CA ALA A 150 -6.49 -4.23 13.69
C ALA A 150 -6.63 -4.96 15.04
N PRO A 151 -7.40 -4.47 16.04
CA PRO A 151 -7.61 -5.20 17.29
C PRO A 151 -8.26 -6.58 17.12
N PHE A 152 -9.01 -6.80 16.04
CA PHE A 152 -9.67 -8.07 15.75
C PHE A 152 -8.76 -9.05 15.02
N LEU A 153 -7.81 -8.54 14.24
CA LEU A 153 -6.82 -9.34 13.51
C LEU A 153 -5.61 -9.71 14.38
N HIS A 154 -5.17 -8.78 15.23
CA HIS A 154 -3.91 -8.90 15.98
C HIS A 154 -4.11 -9.07 17.49
N GLY A 155 -5.37 -9.11 17.94
CA GLY A 155 -5.76 -9.07 19.35
C GLY A 155 -5.62 -7.67 19.95
N VAL A 156 -5.91 -7.57 21.26
CA VAL A 156 -5.49 -6.48 22.13
C VAL A 156 -3.98 -6.58 22.23
N ALA A 157 -3.30 -6.11 21.19
CA ALA A 157 -1.87 -5.97 21.23
C ALA A 157 -1.57 -4.97 22.36
N ASP A 158 -0.75 -5.39 23.33
CA ASP A 158 0.32 -4.50 23.77
C ASP A 158 1.18 -4.29 22.52
N ARG A 159 0.75 -3.40 21.61
CA ARG A 159 1.57 -3.00 20.48
C ARG A 159 2.92 -2.62 21.12
N PRO A 160 4.08 -3.15 20.68
CA PRO A 160 5.30 -2.43 20.93
C PRO A 160 5.05 -1.08 20.26
N ALA A 161 4.68 -0.11 21.06
CA ALA A 161 4.09 1.05 20.48
C ALA A 161 5.20 1.86 19.85
N ASP A 162 5.21 1.95 18.54
CA ASP A 162 6.34 2.52 17.83
C ASP A 162 6.56 3.97 18.23
N VAL A 163 7.82 4.36 18.13
CA VAL A 163 8.25 5.74 18.20
C VAL A 163 8.71 6.12 16.79
N GLN A 164 8.34 7.32 16.36
CA GLN A 164 8.73 7.86 15.06
C GLN A 164 10.10 8.54 15.21
N MET A 165 11.16 7.93 14.68
CA MET A 165 12.53 8.42 14.82
C MET A 165 12.95 9.31 13.65
N VAL A 166 13.54 10.47 13.96
CA VAL A 166 14.10 11.41 12.98
C VAL A 166 15.53 11.78 13.37
N TRP A 167 16.44 11.83 12.40
CA TRP A 167 17.84 12.20 12.61
C TRP A 167 18.10 13.65 12.17
N ARG A 168 18.88 14.37 12.97
CA ARG A 168 19.31 15.75 12.70
C ARG A 168 20.80 15.90 12.92
N ALA A 169 21.53 16.38 11.92
CA ALA A 169 22.99 16.51 12.00
C ALA A 169 23.44 17.79 12.71
N ASP A 170 22.57 18.80 12.76
CA ASP A 170 22.80 20.13 13.32
C ASP A 170 22.44 20.26 14.81
N LEU A 171 22.24 19.14 15.52
CA LEU A 171 21.98 19.15 16.95
C LEU A 171 23.29 19.22 17.76
N PRO A 172 23.49 20.25 18.61
CA PRO A 172 24.68 20.34 19.46
C PRO A 172 24.64 19.29 20.59
N GLU A 173 25.79 19.06 21.24
CA GLU A 173 25.86 18.13 22.38
C GLU A 173 24.92 18.53 23.54
N ASN A 174 24.74 19.84 23.77
CA ASN A 174 23.80 20.34 24.76
C ASN A 174 22.35 20.34 24.23
N ALA A 175 21.48 19.59 24.91
CA ALA A 175 20.09 19.42 24.53
C ALA A 175 19.16 20.62 24.83
N ASP A 176 19.60 21.63 25.59
CA ASP A 176 18.78 22.78 26.02
C ASP A 176 18.20 23.60 24.85
N GLN A 177 18.83 23.50 23.67
CA GLN A 177 18.46 24.25 22.48
C GLN A 177 17.80 23.42 21.38
N TRP A 178 17.77 22.09 21.52
CA TRP A 178 17.26 21.17 20.50
C TRP A 178 15.85 21.54 20.04
N GLY A 179 14.92 21.82 20.97
CA GLY A 179 13.55 22.21 20.60
C GLY A 179 13.47 23.47 19.73
N ARG A 180 14.33 24.47 19.99
CA ARG A 180 14.36 25.72 19.22
C ARG A 180 15.05 25.54 17.86
N ILE A 181 16.09 24.70 17.79
CA ILE A 181 16.79 24.35 16.54
C ILE A 181 15.84 23.57 15.63
N VAL A 182 15.21 22.51 16.15
CA VAL A 182 14.24 21.69 15.40
C VAL A 182 13.02 22.50 14.95
N ALA A 183 12.61 23.54 15.69
CA ALA A 183 11.53 24.42 15.26
C ALA A 183 11.85 25.23 13.98
N LEU A 184 13.13 25.42 13.64
CA LEU A 184 13.55 26.04 12.37
C LEU A 184 13.18 25.15 11.17
N MET A 185 13.30 23.83 11.33
CA MET A 185 12.94 22.81 10.35
C MET A 185 12.22 21.63 11.04
N PRO A 186 10.89 21.78 11.32
CA PRO A 186 10.13 20.76 12.02
C PRO A 186 10.14 19.42 11.29
N PRO A 187 10.20 18.28 12.01
CA PRO A 187 10.16 16.96 11.41
C PRO A 187 8.85 16.71 10.65
N ARG A 188 8.94 15.97 9.55
CA ARG A 188 7.80 15.52 8.72
C ARG A 188 7.71 14.01 8.73
N THR A 189 6.53 13.48 8.37
CA THR A 189 6.27 12.04 8.31
C THR A 189 7.25 11.31 7.39
N ARG A 190 7.60 11.87 6.22
CA ARG A 190 8.57 11.27 5.28
C ARG A 190 10.01 11.23 5.81
N GLU A 191 10.30 11.91 6.91
CA GLU A 191 11.62 11.87 7.57
C GLU A 191 11.70 10.79 8.64
N ALA A 192 10.56 10.21 9.04
CA ALA A 192 10.44 9.37 10.22
C ALA A 192 10.59 7.88 9.88
N MET A 193 11.37 7.18 10.70
CA MET A 193 11.40 5.72 10.73
C MET A 193 10.66 5.21 11.96
N ALA A 194 9.66 4.34 11.76
CA ALA A 194 8.96 3.68 12.85
C ALA A 194 9.87 2.61 13.47
N VAL A 195 10.07 2.69 14.79
CA VAL A 195 10.86 1.71 15.54
C VAL A 195 10.14 1.34 16.84
N PRO A 196 10.06 0.05 17.20
CA PRO A 196 9.48 -0.40 18.46
C PRO A 196 10.04 0.35 19.68
N LEU A 197 9.18 0.88 20.55
CA LEU A 197 9.60 1.62 21.75
C LEU A 197 10.58 0.84 22.64
N SER A 198 10.40 -0.48 22.75
CA SER A 198 11.33 -1.35 23.49
C SER A 198 12.73 -1.31 22.90
N GLU A 199 12.85 -1.38 21.58
CA GLU A 199 14.12 -1.32 20.84
C GLU A 199 14.77 0.05 20.93
N VAL A 200 14.00 1.14 20.78
CA VAL A 200 14.51 2.50 20.99
C VAL A 200 15.05 2.66 22.42
N ARG A 201 14.32 2.18 23.43
CA ARG A 201 14.77 2.23 24.82
C ARG A 201 16.03 1.41 25.06
N ALA A 202 16.14 0.22 24.48
CA ALA A 202 17.33 -0.61 24.56
C ALA A 202 18.53 0.05 23.85
N TRP A 203 18.29 0.66 22.68
CA TRP A 203 19.31 1.34 21.90
C TRP A 203 19.86 2.58 22.63
N LEU A 204 19.00 3.41 23.23
CA LEU A 204 19.42 4.57 24.03
C LEU A 204 20.24 4.18 25.27
N ARG A 205 20.12 2.93 25.74
CA ARG A 205 20.90 2.34 26.85
C ARG A 205 22.11 1.53 26.38
N GLY A 206 22.29 1.35 25.07
CA GLY A 206 23.37 0.56 24.48
C GLY A 206 23.23 -0.96 24.66
N THR A 207 22.00 -1.47 24.71
CA THR A 207 21.69 -2.90 24.91
C THR A 207 20.80 -3.48 23.80
N SER A 208 20.55 -2.76 22.70
CA SER A 208 19.74 -3.26 21.58
C SER A 208 20.45 -4.38 20.82
N THR A 209 19.70 -5.40 20.41
CA THR A 209 20.19 -6.58 19.68
C THR A 209 19.77 -6.59 18.21
N GLY A 210 19.00 -5.59 17.74
CA GLY A 210 18.53 -5.51 16.35
C GLY A 210 17.48 -6.55 15.98
N ALA A 211 16.84 -7.18 16.96
CA ALA A 211 15.80 -8.19 16.74
C ALA A 211 14.44 -7.51 16.52
N VAL A 212 14.32 -6.74 15.45
CA VAL A 212 13.04 -6.19 14.99
C VAL A 212 12.42 -7.21 14.04
N ALA A 213 11.60 -8.11 14.57
CA ALA A 213 10.78 -8.98 13.73
C ALA A 213 9.55 -8.19 13.29
N ASP A 214 9.27 -8.17 11.99
CA ASP A 214 8.07 -7.58 11.37
C ASP A 214 6.84 -8.47 11.61
N VAL A 215 6.56 -8.74 12.88
CA VAL A 215 5.38 -9.49 13.33
C VAL A 215 4.70 -8.67 14.41
N GLU A 216 3.56 -8.09 14.06
CA GLU A 216 2.81 -7.24 14.97
C GLU A 216 2.47 -7.95 16.29
N GLY A 217 2.79 -7.30 17.42
CA GLY A 217 2.36 -7.65 18.78
C GLY A 217 3.16 -8.72 19.55
N VAL A 218 4.42 -8.95 19.19
CA VAL A 218 5.31 -9.79 20.02
C VAL A 218 5.55 -9.10 21.37
N SER A 219 5.20 -9.78 22.46
CA SER A 219 5.59 -9.39 23.82
C SER A 219 7.00 -9.89 24.10
N GLN A 220 7.92 -9.00 24.48
CA GLN A 220 9.24 -9.38 24.98
C GLN A 220 9.29 -9.30 26.52
N ALA A 221 10.07 -10.20 27.11
CA ALA A 221 10.20 -10.42 28.55
C ALA A 221 10.64 -9.16 29.33
N PRO A 222 10.38 -9.09 30.66
CA PRO A 222 10.71 -7.93 31.48
C PRO A 222 12.22 -7.62 31.47
N PHE A 223 12.56 -6.36 31.22
CA PHE A 223 13.95 -5.91 31.12
C PHE A 223 14.63 -5.71 32.47
N ASP A 224 15.89 -6.12 32.55
CA ASP A 224 16.78 -5.88 33.69
C ASP A 224 17.31 -4.43 33.69
N ARG A 225 17.39 -3.81 34.87
CA ARG A 225 17.79 -2.39 35.01
C ARG A 225 19.32 -2.26 34.94
N SER A 226 19.83 -1.82 33.78
CA SER A 226 21.23 -1.38 33.62
C SER A 226 21.40 0.09 34.05
N GLU A 227 22.43 0.38 34.85
CA GLU A 227 22.79 1.73 35.37
C GLU A 227 23.62 2.60 34.39
N ARG A 228 23.70 2.25 33.10
CA ARG A 228 24.43 3.10 32.13
C ARG A 228 23.65 4.39 31.83
N ALA A 229 24.36 5.51 31.75
CA ALA A 229 23.78 6.81 31.40
C ALA A 229 23.09 6.74 30.03
N SER A 230 21.76 6.88 30.01
CA SER A 230 20.95 6.86 28.79
C SER A 230 21.26 8.08 27.92
N ARG A 231 21.42 7.87 26.62
CA ARG A 231 21.43 8.98 25.64
C ARG A 231 20.09 9.73 25.73
N ARG A 232 20.12 11.05 25.59
CA ARG A 232 18.90 11.89 25.56
C ARG A 232 18.38 12.03 24.14
N VAL A 233 17.08 12.22 24.00
CA VAL A 233 16.42 12.49 22.72
C VAL A 233 15.49 13.69 22.84
N LEU A 234 15.16 14.37 21.75
CA LEU A 234 14.12 15.39 21.75
C LEU A 234 12.78 14.72 21.45
N ARG A 235 11.86 14.67 22.41
CA ARG A 235 10.45 14.37 22.11
C ARG A 235 9.81 15.63 21.50
N TRP A 236 9.26 15.48 20.30
CA TRP A 236 8.66 16.56 19.53
C TRP A 236 7.15 16.37 19.39
N ARG A 237 6.38 17.33 19.92
CA ARG A 237 4.91 17.43 19.75
C ARG A 237 4.50 18.77 19.14
N GLY A 238 5.46 19.45 18.52
CA GLY A 238 5.34 20.80 17.98
C GLY A 238 6.27 21.80 18.67
N LYS A 239 6.38 22.99 18.10
CA LYS A 239 7.30 24.04 18.56
C LYS A 239 7.07 24.49 20.02
N ASP A 240 5.86 24.33 20.52
CA ASP A 240 5.44 24.76 21.86
C ASP A 240 5.50 23.60 22.88
N ASP A 241 5.69 22.35 22.42
CA ASP A 241 5.83 21.14 23.23
C ASP A 241 6.98 20.26 22.68
N ALA A 242 8.21 20.71 22.94
CA ALA A 242 9.43 20.01 22.58
C ALA A 242 10.33 19.89 23.81
N GLN A 243 10.63 18.65 24.22
CA GLN A 243 11.35 18.39 25.48
C GLN A 243 12.46 17.38 25.25
N SER A 244 13.65 17.69 25.77
CA SER A 244 14.70 16.68 25.87
C SER A 244 14.32 15.69 26.96
N VAL A 245 14.28 14.40 26.66
CA VAL A 245 13.81 13.34 27.56
C VAL A 245 14.73 12.12 27.52
N GLY A 246 14.64 11.28 28.57
CA GLY A 246 15.30 9.98 28.62
C GLY A 246 14.43 8.84 28.09
N ALA A 247 14.98 7.63 28.02
CA ALA A 247 14.30 6.44 27.49
C ALA A 247 13.00 6.09 28.24
N GLU A 248 12.97 6.33 29.56
CA GLU A 248 11.86 6.08 30.48
C GLU A 248 10.64 6.98 30.23
N ASP A 249 10.86 8.18 29.70
CA ASP A 249 9.82 9.18 29.45
C ASP A 249 9.15 9.01 28.09
N LEU A 250 9.75 8.20 27.21
CA LEU A 250 9.20 7.89 25.89
C LEU A 250 7.92 7.08 25.99
N ARG A 251 6.98 7.36 25.10
CA ARG A 251 5.69 6.70 25.02
C ARG A 251 5.38 6.25 23.59
N PRO A 252 4.50 5.24 23.44
CA PRO A 252 3.74 4.99 22.22
C PRO A 252 3.46 6.24 21.38
N GLY A 253 3.82 6.22 20.10
CA GLY A 253 3.45 7.27 19.13
C GLY A 253 4.20 8.59 19.27
N ASP A 254 5.16 8.71 20.20
CA ASP A 254 6.02 9.90 20.25
C ASP A 254 6.82 10.04 18.95
N THR A 255 6.96 11.26 18.44
CA THR A 255 8.02 11.60 17.48
C THR A 255 9.25 12.02 18.26
N ILE A 256 10.38 11.33 18.03
CA ILE A 256 11.66 11.69 18.62
C ILE A 256 12.63 12.15 17.55
N VAL A 257 13.39 13.20 17.89
CA VAL A 257 14.50 13.69 17.08
C VAL A 257 15.79 13.38 17.82
N VAL A 258 16.75 12.77 17.12
CA VAL A 258 18.04 12.37 17.66
C VAL A 258 19.19 12.96 16.84
N PRO A 259 20.36 13.22 17.44
CA PRO A 259 21.54 13.60 16.69
C PRO A 259 21.92 12.54 15.65
N ALA A 260 22.23 12.95 14.42
CA ALA A 260 22.65 12.05 13.32
C ALA A 260 23.80 11.13 13.73
N ILE A 261 24.74 11.68 14.52
CA ILE A 261 25.93 10.99 15.05
C ILE A 261 25.61 9.83 16.01
N TYR A 262 24.35 9.65 16.42
CA TYR A 262 23.97 8.50 17.26
C TYR A 262 24.00 7.18 16.48
N GLY A 263 23.91 7.23 15.15
CA GLY A 263 23.79 6.07 14.28
C GLY A 263 22.44 5.39 14.41
N GLY A 264 22.43 4.07 14.30
CA GLY A 264 21.24 3.23 14.48
C GLY A 264 20.42 2.96 13.21
N ALA A 265 20.80 3.55 12.07
CA ALA A 265 20.17 3.28 10.78
C ALA A 265 21.20 3.32 9.65
N ASP A 266 20.94 2.57 8.58
CA ASP A 266 21.70 2.60 7.33
C ASP A 266 20.75 2.68 6.13
N ALA A 267 21.27 2.51 4.91
CA ALA A 267 20.48 2.57 3.67
C ALA A 267 19.39 1.49 3.55
N PHE A 268 19.41 0.46 4.41
CA PHE A 268 18.46 -0.66 4.42
C PHE A 268 17.50 -0.62 5.62
N GLY A 269 17.62 0.35 6.52
CA GLY A 269 16.68 0.57 7.63
C GLY A 269 17.33 0.56 9.02
N TRP A 270 16.61 0.03 10.01
CA TRP A 270 17.03 0.03 11.41
C TRP A 270 18.17 -0.98 11.67
N THR A 271 19.35 -0.44 12.00
CA THR A 271 20.56 -1.20 12.29
C THR A 271 21.21 -0.65 13.56
N PRO A 272 20.75 -1.06 14.75
CA PRO A 272 21.11 -0.42 16.03
C PRO A 272 22.60 -0.55 16.39
N GLY A 273 23.32 -1.50 15.77
CA GLY A 273 24.75 -1.69 15.95
C GLY A 273 25.63 -0.73 15.15
N THR A 274 25.08 -0.01 14.18
CA THR A 274 25.83 0.96 13.36
C THR A 274 26.02 2.27 14.12
N HIS A 275 27.24 2.81 14.07
CA HIS A 275 27.61 4.10 14.68
C HIS A 275 27.93 5.18 13.65
N ASP A 276 27.82 4.86 12.36
CA ASP A 276 27.98 5.84 11.29
C ASP A 276 26.87 6.88 11.37
N PRO A 277 27.16 8.18 11.12
CA PRO A 277 26.14 9.21 11.12
C PRO A 277 25.04 8.93 10.10
N VAL A 278 23.78 9.00 10.55
CA VAL A 278 22.61 8.83 9.68
C VAL A 278 22.39 10.09 8.85
N PRO A 279 22.16 10.00 7.53
CA PRO A 279 21.88 11.17 6.69
C PRO A 279 20.69 12.00 7.20
N ASP A 280 20.87 13.32 7.28
CA ASP A 280 19.79 14.27 7.60
C ASP A 280 19.07 14.68 6.29
N ILE A 281 17.83 14.23 6.13
CA ILE A 281 17.06 14.36 4.89
C ILE A 281 15.99 15.47 4.94
N ALA A 282 16.06 16.39 5.92
CA ALA A 282 14.99 17.37 6.15
C ALA A 282 14.71 18.29 4.95
N GLU A 283 15.77 18.74 4.26
CA GLU A 283 15.67 19.57 3.06
C GLU A 283 14.98 18.79 1.94
N ALA A 284 15.44 17.58 1.62
CA ALA A 284 14.86 16.75 0.58
C ALA A 284 13.35 16.50 0.82
N CYS A 285 12.98 16.10 2.04
CA CYS A 285 11.57 15.88 2.39
C CYS A 285 10.72 17.17 2.35
N LEU A 286 11.30 18.34 2.64
CA LEU A 286 10.60 19.61 2.48
C LEU A 286 10.35 19.93 1.01
N LEU A 287 11.35 19.73 0.15
CA LEU A 287 11.24 20.05 -1.27
C LEU A 287 10.22 19.16 -1.97
N ASP A 288 10.20 17.89 -1.62
CA ASP A 288 9.19 16.93 -2.08
C ASP A 288 7.77 17.34 -1.66
N ALA A 289 7.56 17.73 -0.39
CA ALA A 289 6.27 18.26 0.07
C ALA A 289 5.85 19.58 -0.63
N ILE A 290 6.81 20.40 -1.08
CA ILE A 290 6.52 21.61 -1.86
C ILE A 290 6.14 21.23 -3.30
N ALA A 291 6.80 20.24 -3.89
CA ALA A 291 6.52 19.77 -5.24
C ALA A 291 5.08 19.22 -5.39
N THR A 292 4.52 18.63 -4.33
CA THR A 292 3.15 18.09 -4.30
C THR A 292 2.08 19.13 -3.91
N THR A 293 2.46 20.39 -3.70
CA THR A 293 1.49 21.42 -3.25
C THR A 293 0.53 21.79 -4.39
N PRO A 294 -0.80 21.71 -4.20
CA PRO A 294 -1.77 22.06 -5.24
C PRO A 294 -1.66 23.52 -5.70
N ALA A 295 -1.81 23.75 -7.01
CA ALA A 295 -1.70 25.10 -7.61
C ALA A 295 -2.68 26.13 -7.01
N HIS A 296 -3.80 25.67 -6.44
CA HIS A 296 -4.85 26.49 -5.83
C HIS A 296 -4.74 26.60 -4.30
N ALA A 297 -3.65 26.14 -3.69
CA ALA A 297 -3.45 26.22 -2.25
C ALA A 297 -3.48 27.68 -1.75
N VAL A 298 -4.39 27.96 -0.80
CA VAL A 298 -4.62 29.32 -0.25
C VAL A 298 -3.38 29.86 0.48
N ARG A 299 -2.54 28.98 1.05
CA ARG A 299 -1.27 29.33 1.68
C ARG A 299 -0.12 28.64 0.97
N ARG A 300 0.87 29.42 0.55
CA ARG A 300 2.07 28.88 -0.07
C ARG A 300 3.04 28.39 1.00
N PRO A 301 3.63 27.19 0.85
CA PRO A 301 4.65 26.71 1.76
C PRO A 301 5.89 27.60 1.70
N LEU A 302 6.65 27.64 2.78
CA LEU A 302 7.96 28.28 2.80
C LEU A 302 9.00 27.26 2.37
N VAL A 303 9.76 27.61 1.33
CA VAL A 303 11.06 26.97 1.10
C VAL A 303 11.96 27.41 2.23
N ARG A 304 12.66 26.45 2.85
CA ARG A 304 13.60 26.68 3.95
C ARG A 304 14.89 25.96 3.63
N TRP A 305 16.00 26.59 3.96
CA TRP A 305 17.32 26.01 3.77
C TRP A 305 18.21 26.33 4.98
N ARG A 306 18.81 25.29 5.54
CA ARG A 306 19.69 25.38 6.70
C ARG A 306 21.14 25.58 6.24
N LEU A 307 21.69 26.75 6.50
CA LEU A 307 23.11 27.07 6.29
C LEU A 307 23.86 26.81 7.60
N HIS A 308 24.37 25.59 7.77
CA HIS A 308 25.11 25.16 8.96
C HIS A 308 26.37 24.37 8.54
N PRO A 309 27.53 24.53 9.22
CA PRO A 309 28.79 23.90 8.78
C PRO A 309 28.71 22.37 8.60
N VAL A 310 27.95 21.68 9.46
CA VAL A 310 27.84 20.21 9.43
C VAL A 310 26.87 19.68 8.37
N LEU A 311 26.05 20.56 7.76
CA LEU A 311 25.09 20.21 6.71
C LEU A 311 25.66 20.48 5.30
N MET A 312 26.92 20.90 5.20
CA MET A 312 27.55 21.22 3.94
C MET A 312 27.82 19.94 3.13
N PRO A 313 27.59 19.95 1.80
CA PRO A 313 27.81 18.78 0.97
C PRO A 313 29.26 18.31 1.05
N ASP A 314 29.47 17.01 0.85
CA ASP A 314 30.80 16.39 0.82
C ASP A 314 31.59 16.82 -0.42
N MET A 315 32.19 18.01 -0.30
CA MET A 315 33.03 18.66 -1.29
C MET A 315 34.48 18.70 -0.82
N ASP A 316 35.40 19.17 -1.67
CA ASP A 316 36.80 19.32 -1.30
C ASP A 316 37.01 20.25 -0.09
N GLU A 317 38.11 20.03 0.64
CA GLU A 317 38.43 20.77 1.87
C GLU A 317 38.59 22.28 1.65
N ALA A 318 38.98 22.71 0.44
CA ALA A 318 39.13 24.14 0.14
C ALA A 318 37.76 24.83 0.03
N PHE A 319 36.79 24.19 -0.61
CA PHE A 319 35.41 24.64 -0.69
C PHE A 319 34.76 24.68 0.69
N LYS A 320 34.90 23.60 1.49
CA LYS A 320 34.40 23.55 2.88
C LYS A 320 35.00 24.67 3.74
N ALA A 321 36.29 24.94 3.61
CA ALA A 321 36.95 26.03 4.33
C ALA A 321 36.44 27.42 3.91
N ASP A 322 36.25 27.68 2.61
CA ASP A 322 35.72 28.96 2.11
C ASP A 322 34.29 29.21 2.60
N VAL A 323 33.39 28.23 2.43
CA VAL A 323 32.00 28.34 2.90
C VAL A 323 31.95 28.54 4.42
N THR A 324 32.75 27.79 5.18
CA THR A 324 32.83 27.92 6.63
C THR A 324 33.34 29.31 7.05
N ALA A 325 34.35 29.86 6.36
CA ALA A 325 34.88 31.19 6.64
C ALA A 325 33.83 32.28 6.37
N ARG A 326 33.09 32.17 5.25
CA ARG A 326 31.98 33.07 4.90
C ARG A 326 30.84 33.00 5.89
N LEU A 327 30.48 31.79 6.32
CA LEU A 327 29.41 31.58 7.31
C LEU A 327 29.82 32.16 8.67
N LYS A 328 31.06 31.94 9.13
CA LYS A 328 31.60 32.57 10.35
C LYS A 328 31.59 34.10 10.25
N HIS A 329 31.99 34.65 9.11
CA HIS A 329 31.93 36.10 8.87
C HIS A 329 30.48 36.61 8.95
N ALA A 330 29.54 35.91 8.33
CA ALA A 330 28.13 36.25 8.38
C ALA A 330 27.58 36.20 9.82
N LEU A 331 27.84 35.12 10.56
CA LEU A 331 27.40 34.94 11.95
C LEU A 331 27.93 36.05 12.87
N ASN A 332 29.25 36.30 12.85
CA ASN A 332 29.88 37.36 13.63
C ASN A 332 29.27 38.73 13.33
N THR A 333 28.97 39.00 12.05
CA THR A 333 28.38 40.25 11.61
C THR A 333 26.95 40.38 12.11
N VAL A 334 26.11 39.33 11.96
CA VAL A 334 24.72 39.31 12.44
C VAL A 334 24.63 39.44 13.97
N GLN A 335 25.54 38.79 14.72
CA GLN A 335 25.59 38.82 16.19
C GLN A 335 26.02 40.16 16.76
N SER A 336 26.89 40.90 16.06
CA SER A 336 27.36 42.23 16.50
C SER A 336 26.23 43.27 16.64
N GLY A 337 25.01 42.96 16.16
CA GLY A 337 23.82 43.81 16.29
C GLY A 337 23.83 45.06 15.41
N ALA A 338 24.92 45.30 14.66
CA ALA A 338 25.17 46.53 13.90
C ALA A 338 24.60 46.52 12.47
N VAL A 339 23.81 45.51 12.10
CA VAL A 339 23.40 45.27 10.71
C VAL A 339 21.90 45.11 10.54
N ASP A 340 21.38 45.86 9.58
CA ASP A 340 19.97 45.88 9.18
C ASP A 340 19.58 44.59 8.43
N ALA A 341 18.29 44.46 8.11
CA ALA A 341 17.78 43.30 7.37
C ALA A 341 18.35 43.20 5.94
N THR A 342 18.85 44.31 5.38
CA THR A 342 19.44 44.35 4.04
C THR A 342 20.78 43.66 4.02
N GLU A 343 21.63 43.97 5.00
CA GLU A 343 22.97 43.42 5.10
C GLU A 343 22.95 41.92 5.46
N ARG A 344 22.02 41.49 6.32
CA ARG A 344 21.80 40.06 6.60
C ARG A 344 21.44 39.27 5.34
N ARG A 345 20.64 39.85 4.44
CA ARG A 345 20.29 39.22 3.17
C ARG A 345 21.48 39.19 2.22
N ARG A 346 22.28 40.25 2.15
CA ARG A 346 23.50 40.29 1.33
C ARG A 346 24.41 39.12 1.70
N LEU A 347 24.71 38.95 2.99
CA LEU A 347 25.57 37.86 3.49
C LEU A 347 24.98 36.47 3.21
N ALA A 348 23.67 36.29 3.37
CA ALA A 348 22.99 35.04 3.04
C ALA A 348 23.03 34.73 1.53
N LEU A 349 22.87 35.74 0.68
CA LEU A 349 22.95 35.59 -0.78
C LEU A 349 24.37 35.20 -1.23
N GLU A 350 25.40 35.76 -0.63
CA GLU A 350 26.80 35.37 -0.91
C GLU A 350 27.07 33.90 -0.58
N LEU A 351 26.49 33.38 0.50
CA LEU A 351 26.56 31.96 0.83
C LEU A 351 25.79 31.11 -0.19
N LEU A 352 24.57 31.52 -0.55
CA LEU A 352 23.76 30.83 -1.57
C LEU A 352 24.44 30.78 -2.94
N ASP A 353 25.13 31.85 -3.34
CA ASP A 353 25.89 31.92 -4.59
C ASP A 353 27.03 30.88 -4.61
N VAL A 354 27.72 30.67 -3.49
CA VAL A 354 28.81 29.69 -3.41
C VAL A 354 28.28 28.26 -3.42
N ILE A 355 27.20 27.97 -2.69
CA ILE A 355 26.69 26.60 -2.56
C ILE A 355 25.79 26.16 -3.73
N ALA A 356 25.24 27.07 -4.54
CA ALA A 356 24.37 26.73 -5.67
C ALA A 356 25.01 25.75 -6.67
N GLY A 357 26.33 25.79 -6.82
CA GLY A 357 27.09 24.88 -7.68
C GLY A 357 27.38 23.51 -7.08
N ALA A 358 27.18 23.33 -5.77
CA ALA A 358 27.48 22.10 -5.03
C ALA A 358 26.28 21.14 -4.92
N HIS A 359 25.07 21.60 -5.26
CA HIS A 359 23.85 20.79 -5.25
C HIS A 359 23.41 20.41 -6.66
N SER A 360 22.62 19.35 -6.77
CA SER A 360 22.00 18.88 -8.02
C SER A 360 20.49 18.65 -7.83
N GLY A 361 19.76 18.43 -8.93
CA GLY A 361 18.34 18.08 -8.89
C GLY A 361 17.46 19.11 -8.17
N ALA A 362 16.55 18.63 -7.32
CA ALA A 362 15.59 19.47 -6.59
C ALA A 362 16.27 20.46 -5.61
N GLU A 363 17.37 20.05 -4.98
CA GLU A 363 18.14 20.91 -4.07
C GLU A 363 18.73 22.12 -4.78
N GLN A 364 19.32 21.92 -5.96
CA GLN A 364 19.84 23.02 -6.77
C GLN A 364 18.74 24.01 -7.16
N VAL A 365 17.58 23.50 -7.58
CA VAL A 365 16.40 24.31 -7.92
C VAL A 365 15.97 25.17 -6.72
N ALA A 366 15.94 24.60 -5.52
CA ALA A 366 15.58 25.32 -4.30
C ALA A 366 16.59 26.42 -3.92
N VAL A 367 17.88 26.11 -3.97
CA VAL A 367 18.96 27.07 -3.65
C VAL A 367 18.95 28.24 -4.64
N LEU A 368 18.77 27.97 -5.93
CA LEU A 368 18.65 29.01 -6.96
C LEU A 368 17.42 29.89 -6.73
N ALA A 369 16.28 29.32 -6.33
CA ALA A 369 15.09 30.11 -6.05
C ALA A 369 15.25 31.00 -4.80
N LEU A 370 15.93 30.51 -3.75
CA LEU A 370 16.28 31.32 -2.58
C LEU A 370 17.21 32.48 -2.93
N ARG A 371 18.16 32.24 -3.84
CA ARG A 371 19.06 33.26 -4.39
C ARG A 371 18.29 34.34 -5.17
N GLU A 372 17.29 33.93 -5.97
CA GLU A 372 16.48 34.85 -6.77
C GLU A 372 15.42 35.62 -5.96
N ALA A 373 15.04 35.12 -4.78
CA ALA A 373 14.03 35.71 -3.92
C ALA A 373 14.31 37.15 -3.48
N LYS A 374 15.59 37.57 -3.44
CA LYS A 374 16.06 38.95 -3.13
C LYS A 374 15.28 39.61 -1.97
N LYS A 375 14.24 40.40 -2.29
CA LYS A 375 13.45 41.16 -1.31
C LYS A 375 12.51 40.31 -0.45
N SER A 376 12.15 39.09 -0.87
CA SER A 376 11.31 38.17 -0.07
C SER A 376 12.11 37.19 0.79
N LEU A 377 13.45 37.16 0.64
CA LEU A 377 14.33 36.30 1.43
C LEU A 377 14.33 36.73 2.90
N ARG A 378 14.01 35.77 3.79
CA ARG A 378 14.06 35.91 5.24
C ARG A 378 15.27 35.15 5.77
N VAL A 379 16.01 35.77 6.68
CA VAL A 379 17.20 35.18 7.32
C VAL A 379 16.95 35.13 8.82
N THR A 380 17.05 33.95 9.41
CA THR A 380 16.86 33.70 10.85
C THR A 380 18.14 33.07 11.39
N LEU A 381 18.61 33.56 12.54
CA LEU A 381 19.80 33.02 13.21
C LEU A 381 19.44 31.74 13.97
N TYR A 382 20.36 30.78 14.02
CA TYR A 382 20.19 29.62 14.89
C TYR A 382 20.22 30.02 16.37
N PRO A 383 19.48 29.32 17.25
CA PRO A 383 19.53 29.56 18.69
C PRO A 383 20.92 29.45 19.32
N ASP A 384 21.79 28.61 18.74
CA ASP A 384 23.16 28.33 19.22
C ASP A 384 24.21 29.15 18.49
N ASP A 385 23.80 30.10 17.65
CA ASP A 385 24.70 30.99 16.95
C ASP A 385 25.65 30.29 15.95
N CYS A 386 25.38 29.02 15.59
CA CYS A 386 26.22 28.21 14.70
C CYS A 386 25.74 28.12 13.25
N GLY A 387 24.56 28.66 12.92
CA GLY A 387 24.00 28.59 11.57
C GLY A 387 22.96 29.66 11.25
N LEU A 388 22.51 29.67 9.99
CA LEU A 388 21.45 30.54 9.49
C LEU A 388 20.35 29.70 8.83
N LEU A 389 19.08 30.02 9.07
CA LEU A 389 17.95 29.54 8.28
C LEU A 389 17.57 30.62 7.27
N VAL A 390 17.62 30.30 5.99
CA VAL A 390 17.06 31.15 4.93
C VAL A 390 15.73 30.60 4.46
N SER A 391 14.76 31.49 4.20
CA SER A 391 13.45 31.06 3.71
C SER A 391 12.75 32.09 2.83
N THR A 392 11.89 31.61 1.95
CA THR A 392 11.02 32.43 1.09
C THR A 392 9.72 31.66 0.80
N PRO A 393 8.57 32.32 0.58
CA PRO A 393 7.40 31.66 0.04
C PRO A 393 7.70 31.00 -1.32
N ALA A 394 7.24 29.77 -1.53
CA ALA A 394 7.37 29.08 -2.80
C ALA A 394 6.58 29.84 -3.89
N SER A 395 7.22 30.14 -5.03
CA SER A 395 6.52 30.64 -6.21
C SER A 395 5.87 29.48 -6.97
N PRO A 396 4.86 29.71 -7.83
CA PRO A 396 4.24 28.64 -8.62
C PRO A 396 5.26 28.04 -9.60
N ASP A 397 6.14 28.89 -10.13
CA ASP A 397 7.24 28.46 -11.01
C ASP A 397 8.22 27.54 -10.28
N LEU A 398 8.49 27.81 -9.00
CA LEU A 398 9.33 26.94 -8.17
C LEU A 398 8.66 25.59 -7.91
N VAL A 399 7.35 25.57 -7.56
CA VAL A 399 6.61 24.32 -7.37
C VAL A 399 6.71 23.46 -8.63
N LYS A 400 6.47 24.05 -9.80
CA LYS A 400 6.58 23.36 -11.10
C LYS A 400 8.01 22.90 -11.41
N ALA A 401 9.02 23.70 -11.08
CA ALA A 401 10.42 23.34 -11.27
C ALA A 401 10.85 22.18 -10.37
N LEU A 402 10.38 22.15 -9.11
CA LEU A 402 10.62 21.05 -8.17
C LEU A 402 9.88 19.78 -8.59
N GLU A 403 8.63 19.87 -9.05
CA GLU A 403 7.88 18.75 -9.60
C GLU A 403 8.65 18.11 -10.78
N LYS A 404 9.20 18.93 -11.68
CA LYS A 404 10.01 18.44 -12.80
C LYS A 404 11.34 17.84 -12.35
N ALA A 405 11.99 18.41 -11.34
CA ALA A 405 13.29 17.97 -10.85
C ALA A 405 13.22 16.72 -9.96
N GLY A 406 12.07 16.48 -9.29
CA GLY A 406 11.80 15.30 -8.47
C GLY A 406 11.38 14.07 -9.26
N ARG A 407 11.10 14.20 -10.56
CA ARG A 407 10.93 13.06 -11.48
C ARG A 407 12.29 12.43 -11.79
N SER A 408 12.83 11.66 -10.84
CA SER A 408 13.50 10.39 -11.17
C SER A 408 12.57 9.59 -12.09
N GLU A 409 13.07 8.71 -12.98
CA GLU A 409 12.17 7.77 -13.66
C GLU A 409 11.22 7.16 -12.62
N PRO A 410 9.90 7.23 -12.84
CA PRO A 410 8.93 7.01 -11.78
C PRO A 410 9.05 5.59 -11.26
N ASP A 411 9.43 5.47 -10.00
CA ASP A 411 8.97 4.38 -9.14
C ASP A 411 7.46 4.59 -9.01
N GLU A 412 6.71 3.56 -9.38
CA GLU A 412 5.25 3.54 -9.46
C GLU A 412 4.67 3.81 -8.06
N THR A 413 3.79 4.83 -7.93
CA THR A 413 2.76 5.07 -6.88
C THR A 413 2.51 6.59 -6.76
N GLU A 414 1.32 7.18 -6.69
CA GLU A 414 -0.09 6.78 -6.66
C GLU A 414 -0.81 7.84 -7.52
N VAL A 415 -1.14 7.51 -8.76
CA VAL A 415 -2.33 8.09 -9.40
C VAL A 415 -3.46 7.22 -8.88
N GLU A 416 -4.60 7.80 -8.46
CA GLU A 416 -5.83 7.02 -8.23
C GLU A 416 -6.03 6.15 -9.47
N GLU A 417 -5.72 4.86 -9.31
CA GLU A 417 -5.88 3.90 -10.39
C GLU A 417 -7.35 3.93 -10.76
N PRO A 418 -7.72 4.15 -12.04
CA PRO A 418 -9.00 3.64 -12.47
C PRO A 418 -8.88 2.13 -12.26
N GLU A 419 -9.57 1.59 -11.24
CA GLU A 419 -9.59 0.16 -10.95
C GLU A 419 -9.92 -0.62 -12.23
N ALA A 420 -8.87 -1.04 -12.90
CA ALA A 420 -8.86 -1.89 -14.06
C ALA A 420 -8.10 -3.13 -13.61
N ASP A 421 -8.87 -4.15 -13.21
CA ASP A 421 -8.49 -5.56 -12.99
C ASP A 421 -6.99 -5.92 -13.01
N GLY A 422 -6.26 -5.53 -11.97
CA GLY A 422 -4.94 -6.09 -11.63
C GLY A 422 -3.81 -5.84 -12.63
N PRO A 423 -2.55 -6.09 -12.23
CA PRO A 423 -1.39 -5.87 -13.08
C PRO A 423 -1.34 -6.94 -14.19
N SER A 424 -1.90 -6.63 -15.35
CA SER A 424 -1.57 -7.35 -16.59
C SER A 424 -0.22 -6.85 -17.11
N VAL A 425 0.84 -7.61 -16.82
CA VAL A 425 2.25 -7.38 -17.24
C VAL A 425 2.45 -7.57 -18.77
N PHE A 426 1.40 -7.44 -19.59
CA PHE A 426 1.48 -7.70 -21.03
C PHE A 426 1.30 -6.41 -21.83
N PRO A 427 2.33 -5.95 -22.56
CA PRO A 427 2.18 -4.82 -23.47
C PRO A 427 1.40 -5.27 -24.70
N GLY A 428 0.13 -4.86 -24.80
CA GLY A 428 -0.75 -5.08 -25.95
C GLY A 428 -1.95 -5.97 -25.65
N GLY A 429 -3.04 -5.38 -25.16
CA GLY A 429 -4.31 -6.07 -24.94
C GLY A 429 -5.11 -6.28 -26.23
N GLN A 430 -5.99 -7.27 -26.23
CA GLN A 430 -6.95 -7.47 -27.32
C GLN A 430 -8.24 -6.70 -27.01
N SER A 431 -8.80 -6.04 -28.03
CA SER A 431 -10.13 -5.44 -27.93
C SER A 431 -11.19 -6.53 -27.82
N VAL A 432 -12.02 -6.48 -26.78
CA VAL A 432 -13.12 -7.44 -26.57
C VAL A 432 -14.46 -6.72 -26.59
N THR A 433 -15.43 -7.30 -27.30
CA THR A 433 -16.77 -6.72 -27.39
C THR A 433 -17.54 -6.91 -26.08
N LEU A 434 -18.43 -5.97 -25.79
CA LEU A 434 -19.26 -5.97 -24.58
C LEU A 434 -20.16 -7.20 -24.49
N ASP A 435 -20.71 -7.64 -25.63
CA ASP A 435 -21.59 -8.82 -25.70
C ASP A 435 -20.81 -10.13 -25.45
N GLU A 436 -19.60 -10.28 -26.02
CA GLU A 436 -18.74 -11.45 -25.78
C GLU A 436 -18.29 -11.53 -24.33
N HIS A 437 -17.78 -10.42 -23.80
CA HIS A 437 -17.27 -10.34 -22.43
C HIS A 437 -18.36 -10.68 -21.41
N THR A 438 -19.49 -9.96 -21.43
CA THR A 438 -20.58 -10.18 -20.46
C THR A 438 -21.15 -11.59 -20.55
N LYS A 439 -21.25 -12.19 -21.76
CA LYS A 439 -21.60 -13.61 -21.96
C LYS A 439 -20.63 -14.55 -21.25
N ALA A 440 -19.34 -14.33 -21.44
CA ALA A 440 -18.30 -15.14 -20.83
C ALA A 440 -18.31 -15.01 -19.30
N VAL A 441 -18.44 -13.79 -18.76
CA VAL A 441 -18.54 -13.55 -17.31
C VAL A 441 -19.77 -14.24 -16.71
N GLY A 442 -20.95 -14.10 -17.33
CA GLY A 442 -22.15 -14.79 -16.86
C GLY A 442 -22.03 -16.32 -16.86
N ALA A 443 -21.39 -16.90 -17.89
CA ALA A 443 -21.13 -18.33 -17.94
C ALA A 443 -20.10 -18.78 -16.88
N GLN A 444 -19.05 -17.99 -16.66
CA GLN A 444 -18.02 -18.27 -15.66
C GLN A 444 -18.56 -18.15 -14.23
N ALA A 445 -19.39 -17.14 -13.96
CA ALA A 445 -20.06 -16.95 -12.67
C ALA A 445 -21.01 -18.12 -12.35
N ARG A 446 -21.79 -18.58 -13.34
CA ARG A 446 -22.59 -19.82 -13.22
C ARG A 446 -21.73 -21.03 -12.87
N ALA A 447 -20.65 -21.25 -13.63
CA ALA A 447 -19.76 -22.39 -13.40
C ALA A 447 -19.08 -22.35 -12.02
N PHE A 448 -18.78 -21.16 -11.50
CA PHE A 448 -18.30 -21.01 -10.13
C PHE A 448 -19.37 -21.35 -9.10
N ALA A 449 -20.60 -20.86 -9.26
CA ALA A 449 -21.71 -21.15 -8.36
C ALA A 449 -22.02 -22.67 -8.29
N GLU A 450 -22.08 -23.34 -9.44
CA GLU A 450 -22.32 -24.78 -9.54
C GLU A 450 -21.22 -25.59 -8.85
N LYS A 451 -19.95 -25.23 -9.07
CA LYS A 451 -18.81 -25.90 -8.43
C LYS A 451 -18.72 -25.62 -6.93
N ALA A 452 -19.19 -24.46 -6.49
CA ALA A 452 -19.32 -24.12 -5.07
C ALA A 452 -20.51 -24.84 -4.41
N GLY A 453 -21.35 -25.55 -5.17
CA GLY A 453 -22.52 -26.26 -4.65
C GLY A 453 -23.67 -25.33 -4.26
N LEU A 454 -23.75 -24.13 -4.85
CA LEU A 454 -24.85 -23.21 -4.65
C LEU A 454 -26.13 -23.70 -5.36
N ASP A 455 -27.28 -23.39 -4.78
CA ASP A 455 -28.57 -23.77 -5.37
C ASP A 455 -28.92 -22.94 -6.63
N THR A 456 -30.04 -23.30 -7.26
CA THR A 456 -30.49 -22.70 -8.52
C THR A 456 -30.71 -21.19 -8.41
N PRO A 457 -31.43 -20.65 -7.39
CA PRO A 457 -31.58 -19.19 -7.23
C PRO A 457 -30.26 -18.41 -7.20
N PHE A 458 -29.25 -18.86 -6.45
CA PHE A 458 -27.95 -18.17 -6.41
C PHE A 458 -27.20 -18.28 -7.74
N THR A 459 -27.26 -19.47 -8.35
CA THR A 459 -26.62 -19.73 -9.64
C THR A 459 -27.21 -18.86 -10.75
N GLU A 460 -28.54 -18.69 -10.77
CA GLU A 460 -29.24 -17.82 -11.70
C GLU A 460 -28.92 -16.34 -11.45
N ALA A 461 -28.90 -15.90 -10.19
CA ALA A 461 -28.56 -14.54 -9.82
C ALA A 461 -27.13 -14.15 -10.24
N LEU A 462 -26.15 -15.02 -9.99
CA LEU A 462 -24.75 -14.81 -10.38
C LEU A 462 -24.58 -14.78 -11.90
N ALA A 463 -25.27 -15.68 -12.61
CA ALA A 463 -25.27 -15.68 -14.07
C ALA A 463 -25.86 -14.38 -14.62
N LEU A 464 -27.01 -13.94 -14.11
CA LEU A 464 -27.64 -12.68 -14.50
C LEU A 464 -26.73 -11.49 -14.19
N ALA A 465 -26.16 -11.42 -12.99
CA ALA A 465 -25.25 -10.34 -12.63
C ALA A 465 -24.06 -10.26 -13.58
N GLY A 466 -23.41 -11.39 -13.88
CA GLY A 466 -22.30 -11.43 -14.85
C GLY A 466 -22.70 -10.97 -16.26
N ARG A 467 -23.92 -11.28 -16.70
CA ARG A 467 -24.45 -10.84 -18.00
C ARG A 467 -24.73 -9.34 -18.09
N TRP A 468 -24.91 -8.66 -16.96
CA TRP A 468 -25.40 -7.29 -16.92
C TRP A 468 -24.48 -6.29 -16.21
N HIS A 469 -23.47 -6.75 -15.45
CA HIS A 469 -22.61 -5.90 -14.62
C HIS A 469 -22.00 -4.71 -15.38
N ASP A 470 -21.64 -4.95 -16.64
CA ASP A 470 -20.95 -4.03 -17.53
C ASP A 470 -21.86 -3.31 -18.54
N ALA A 471 -23.18 -3.57 -18.51
CA ALA A 471 -24.12 -3.04 -19.51
C ALA A 471 -24.09 -1.50 -19.63
N GLY A 472 -23.80 -0.79 -18.54
CA GLY A 472 -23.66 0.66 -18.49
C GLY A 472 -22.44 1.20 -19.24
N LYS A 473 -21.45 0.36 -19.60
CA LYS A 473 -20.36 0.75 -20.51
C LYS A 473 -20.88 1.15 -21.89
N ALA A 474 -22.13 0.81 -22.22
CA ALA A 474 -22.80 1.27 -23.45
C ALA A 474 -23.09 2.79 -23.46
N ASP A 475 -22.79 3.55 -22.39
CA ASP A 475 -22.84 5.01 -22.44
C ASP A 475 -21.96 5.52 -23.60
N PRO A 476 -22.50 6.29 -24.56
CA PRO A 476 -21.74 6.77 -25.72
C PRO A 476 -20.46 7.52 -25.35
N ARG A 477 -20.46 8.22 -24.22
CA ARG A 477 -19.32 8.99 -23.70
C ARG A 477 -18.26 8.04 -23.13
N PHE A 478 -18.69 6.98 -22.44
CA PHE A 478 -17.80 5.92 -21.97
C PHE A 478 -17.17 5.16 -23.16
N GLN A 479 -17.94 4.86 -24.20
CA GLN A 479 -17.39 4.24 -25.42
C GLN A 479 -16.41 5.18 -26.14
N ALA A 480 -16.71 6.47 -26.25
CA ALA A 480 -15.78 7.45 -26.81
C ALA A 480 -14.47 7.50 -26.02
N TRP A 481 -14.56 7.39 -24.69
CA TRP A 481 -13.42 7.27 -23.80
C TRP A 481 -12.61 5.98 -24.04
N LEU A 482 -13.26 4.80 -24.10
CA LEU A 482 -12.60 3.51 -24.41
C LEU A 482 -11.89 3.52 -25.77
N TYR A 483 -12.49 4.15 -26.77
CA TYR A 483 -11.93 4.27 -28.12
C TYR A 483 -10.91 5.40 -28.26
N ALA A 484 -10.74 6.23 -27.22
CA ALA A 484 -10.03 7.50 -27.25
C ALA A 484 -10.42 8.41 -28.45
N SER A 485 -11.67 8.29 -28.93
CA SER A 485 -12.18 8.97 -30.13
C SER A 485 -13.70 8.85 -30.23
N GLU A 486 -14.39 9.99 -30.24
CA GLU A 486 -15.85 10.05 -30.47
C GLU A 486 -16.23 9.48 -31.84
N ILE A 487 -15.47 9.83 -32.89
CA ILE A 487 -15.75 9.41 -34.26
C ILE A 487 -15.62 7.89 -34.39
N THR A 488 -14.59 7.32 -33.78
CA THR A 488 -14.36 5.86 -33.81
C THR A 488 -15.45 5.13 -33.04
N ALA A 489 -15.82 5.62 -31.86
CA ALA A 489 -16.92 5.05 -31.07
C ALA A 489 -18.26 5.12 -31.80
N LEU A 490 -18.59 6.25 -32.43
CA LEU A 490 -19.80 6.40 -33.25
C LEU A 490 -19.84 5.40 -34.41
N ALA A 491 -18.72 5.26 -35.14
CA ALA A 491 -18.61 4.31 -36.26
C ALA A 491 -18.69 2.84 -35.80
N ALA A 492 -18.16 2.52 -34.62
CA ALA A 492 -18.27 1.20 -34.03
C ALA A 492 -19.72 0.92 -33.57
N ASN A 493 -20.35 1.84 -32.84
CA ASN A 493 -21.73 1.72 -32.38
C ASN A 493 -22.73 1.53 -33.53
N ALA A 494 -22.48 2.14 -34.68
CA ALA A 494 -23.28 1.94 -35.89
C ALA A 494 -23.30 0.47 -36.39
N LYS A 495 -22.30 -0.33 -36.02
CA LYS A 495 -22.24 -1.78 -36.31
C LYS A 495 -23.07 -2.62 -35.32
N GLY A 496 -23.75 -1.99 -34.36
CA GLY A 496 -24.58 -2.67 -33.35
C GLY A 496 -23.75 -3.41 -32.30
N LYS A 497 -24.20 -4.61 -31.89
CA LYS A 497 -23.60 -5.38 -30.77
C LYS A 497 -22.10 -5.64 -30.92
N GLY A 498 -21.61 -5.81 -32.15
CA GLY A 498 -20.20 -6.10 -32.43
C GLY A 498 -19.27 -4.88 -32.36
N GLY A 499 -19.80 -3.69 -32.02
CA GLY A 499 -19.01 -2.45 -31.94
C GLY A 499 -18.90 -1.83 -30.56
N LEU A 500 -19.65 -2.29 -29.56
CA LEU A 500 -19.49 -1.84 -28.17
C LEU A 500 -18.34 -2.63 -27.53
N LEU A 501 -17.41 -1.95 -26.88
CA LEU A 501 -16.29 -2.59 -26.19
C LEU A 501 -16.57 -2.76 -24.70
N ALA A 502 -16.12 -3.89 -24.15
CA ALA A 502 -15.91 -4.05 -22.71
C ALA A 502 -14.52 -3.54 -22.28
N LYS A 503 -13.51 -3.80 -23.13
CA LYS A 503 -12.11 -3.43 -22.92
C LYS A 503 -11.47 -2.94 -24.22
N SER A 504 -10.71 -1.86 -24.10
CA SER A 504 -9.80 -1.41 -25.16
C SER A 504 -8.56 -2.30 -25.19
N GLY A 505 -7.89 -2.42 -26.34
CA GLY A 505 -6.56 -3.05 -26.40
C GLY A 505 -5.42 -2.21 -25.80
N ALA A 506 -5.70 -0.96 -25.39
CA ALA A 506 -4.75 -0.07 -24.73
C ALA A 506 -4.62 -0.39 -23.24
N HIS A 507 -3.44 -0.12 -22.66
CA HIS A 507 -3.21 -0.26 -21.24
C HIS A 507 -3.97 0.84 -20.46
N PRO A 508 -4.54 0.57 -19.27
CA PRO A 508 -5.31 1.56 -18.50
C PRO A 508 -4.52 2.85 -18.18
N SER A 509 -3.21 2.76 -18.00
CA SER A 509 -2.32 3.94 -17.80
C SER A 509 -2.29 4.89 -19.00
N ASP A 510 -2.64 4.39 -20.18
CA ASP A 510 -2.62 5.16 -21.43
C ASP A 510 -3.99 5.77 -21.74
N TRP A 511 -5.00 5.55 -20.87
CA TRP A 511 -6.31 6.13 -21.08
C TRP A 511 -6.27 7.64 -20.90
N PRO A 512 -6.85 8.41 -21.83
CA PRO A 512 -7.00 9.84 -21.68
C PRO A 512 -7.94 10.16 -20.49
N SER A 513 -7.93 11.40 -20.01
CA SER A 513 -8.99 11.87 -19.10
C SER A 513 -10.37 11.62 -19.73
N PRO A 514 -11.40 11.23 -18.95
CA PRO A 514 -12.78 11.08 -19.43
C PRO A 514 -13.46 12.41 -19.77
N GLU A 515 -12.98 13.52 -19.21
CA GLU A 515 -13.61 14.85 -19.28
C GLU A 515 -13.78 15.39 -20.72
N PRO A 516 -12.81 15.23 -21.65
CA PRO A 516 -12.95 15.66 -23.05
C PRO A 516 -14.08 14.94 -23.80
N PHE A 517 -14.50 13.75 -23.36
CA PHE A 517 -15.60 12.98 -23.94
C PHE A 517 -16.94 13.25 -23.24
N GLY A 518 -16.96 14.16 -22.26
CA GLY A 518 -18.15 14.54 -21.51
C GLY A 518 -18.64 13.50 -20.49
N TYR A 519 -17.87 12.46 -20.19
CA TYR A 519 -18.22 11.49 -19.16
C TYR A 519 -18.03 12.13 -17.76
N PRO A 520 -19.06 12.17 -16.89
CA PRO A 520 -19.00 12.95 -15.66
C PRO A 520 -17.93 12.43 -14.68
N LYS A 521 -17.27 13.36 -13.97
CA LYS A 521 -16.26 13.00 -12.96
C LYS A 521 -16.91 12.18 -11.84
N GLY A 522 -16.32 11.03 -11.53
CA GLY A 522 -16.84 10.10 -10.53
C GLY A 522 -18.04 9.27 -10.98
N ALA A 523 -18.50 9.40 -12.24
CA ALA A 523 -19.51 8.51 -12.80
C ALA A 523 -19.00 7.08 -12.87
N ARG A 524 -19.92 6.14 -12.65
CA ARG A 524 -19.66 4.72 -12.45
C ARG A 524 -20.64 3.93 -13.32
N HIS A 525 -20.13 3.08 -14.20
CA HIS A 525 -20.94 2.40 -15.22
C HIS A 525 -21.90 1.37 -14.61
N GLU A 526 -21.53 0.77 -13.47
CA GLU A 526 -22.30 -0.23 -12.73
C GLU A 526 -23.70 0.27 -12.31
N PHE A 527 -23.87 1.56 -12.03
CA PHE A 527 -25.18 2.11 -11.65
C PHE A 527 -26.10 2.33 -12.84
N VAL A 528 -25.53 2.63 -14.01
CA VAL A 528 -26.28 2.63 -15.26
C VAL A 528 -26.64 1.19 -15.64
N SER A 529 -25.74 0.22 -15.42
CA SER A 529 -26.02 -1.21 -15.58
C SER A 529 -27.22 -1.66 -14.73
N VAL A 530 -27.30 -1.22 -13.47
CA VAL A 530 -28.45 -1.49 -12.59
C VAL A 530 -29.75 -0.99 -13.22
N ARG A 531 -29.78 0.24 -13.75
CA ARG A 531 -30.99 0.80 -14.38
C ARG A 531 -31.37 0.06 -15.66
N LEU A 532 -30.41 -0.28 -16.50
CA LEU A 532 -30.66 -1.08 -17.70
C LEU A 532 -31.23 -2.46 -17.35
N PHE A 533 -30.75 -3.07 -16.26
CA PHE A 533 -31.25 -4.35 -15.74
C PHE A 533 -32.68 -4.25 -15.18
N GLU A 534 -33.02 -3.14 -14.51
CA GLU A 534 -34.38 -2.85 -14.05
C GLU A 534 -35.35 -2.68 -15.22
N GLU A 535 -34.99 -1.87 -16.22
CA GLU A 535 -35.80 -1.63 -17.44
C GLU A 535 -35.97 -2.89 -18.29
N ALA A 536 -35.04 -3.86 -18.19
CA ALA A 536 -35.19 -5.17 -18.80
C ALA A 536 -36.31 -6.03 -18.16
N GLY A 537 -36.86 -5.62 -17.01
CA GLY A 537 -37.86 -6.36 -16.24
C GLY A 537 -37.30 -7.60 -15.56
N LEU A 538 -35.99 -7.63 -15.29
CA LEU A 538 -35.29 -8.79 -14.72
C LEU A 538 -35.08 -8.68 -13.20
N ALA A 539 -35.27 -7.49 -12.63
CA ALA A 539 -35.20 -7.23 -11.18
C ALA A 539 -36.47 -7.70 -10.45
N ILE A 540 -36.87 -8.97 -10.63
CA ILE A 540 -38.09 -9.55 -10.06
C ILE A 540 -37.73 -10.79 -9.24
N GLY A 541 -38.28 -10.86 -8.02
CA GLY A 541 -38.06 -11.98 -7.12
C GLY A 541 -36.66 -12.01 -6.49
N GLU A 542 -36.37 -13.07 -5.76
CA GLU A 542 -35.18 -13.14 -4.91
C GLU A 542 -33.86 -13.18 -5.72
N ALA A 543 -33.84 -13.92 -6.83
CA ALA A 543 -32.69 -13.99 -7.72
C ALA A 543 -32.45 -12.66 -8.46
N GLY A 544 -33.53 -11.97 -8.88
CA GLY A 544 -33.44 -10.66 -9.53
C GLY A 544 -32.94 -9.57 -8.58
N ASP A 545 -33.44 -9.53 -7.34
CA ASP A 545 -32.97 -8.61 -6.30
C ASP A 545 -31.48 -8.81 -5.98
N LEU A 546 -31.05 -10.07 -5.85
CA LEU A 546 -29.65 -10.39 -5.62
C LEU A 546 -28.78 -9.98 -6.81
N ALA A 547 -29.18 -10.33 -8.04
CA ALA A 547 -28.45 -9.93 -9.24
C ALA A 547 -28.31 -8.41 -9.36
N ARG A 548 -29.40 -7.67 -9.09
CA ARG A 548 -29.42 -6.20 -9.06
C ARG A 548 -28.38 -5.63 -8.09
N LEU A 549 -28.29 -6.20 -6.89
CA LEU A 549 -27.30 -5.77 -5.91
C LEU A 549 -25.88 -6.07 -6.37
N LEU A 550 -25.61 -7.32 -6.79
CA LEU A 550 -24.29 -7.74 -7.27
C LEU A 550 -23.79 -6.89 -8.45
N ILE A 551 -24.69 -6.48 -9.36
CA ILE A 551 -24.38 -5.56 -10.45
C ILE A 551 -23.89 -4.21 -9.91
N GLY A 552 -24.55 -3.61 -8.92
CA GLY A 552 -24.15 -2.29 -8.43
C GLY A 552 -23.02 -2.31 -7.39
N THR A 553 -22.64 -3.47 -6.87
CA THR A 553 -21.59 -3.58 -5.82
C THR A 553 -20.30 -4.25 -6.28
N HIS A 554 -20.19 -4.68 -7.54
CA HIS A 554 -18.99 -5.40 -8.02
C HIS A 554 -17.70 -4.58 -7.98
N HIS A 555 -17.78 -3.25 -7.97
CA HIS A 555 -16.64 -2.34 -7.72
C HIS A 555 -16.62 -1.72 -6.32
N GLY A 556 -17.42 -2.22 -5.37
CA GLY A 556 -17.45 -1.71 -3.99
C GLY A 556 -18.16 -0.37 -3.77
N HIS A 557 -18.39 0.47 -4.79
CA HIS A 557 -19.03 1.79 -4.62
C HIS A 557 -20.55 1.77 -4.33
N GLY A 558 -21.18 0.59 -4.35
CA GLY A 558 -22.61 0.43 -4.10
C GLY A 558 -22.99 0.07 -2.67
N ARG A 559 -22.01 -0.02 -1.74
CA ARG A 559 -22.22 -0.54 -0.39
C ARG A 559 -22.16 0.56 0.68
N ALA A 560 -23.26 1.04 1.23
CA ALA A 560 -24.64 0.93 0.73
C ALA A 560 -25.04 2.11 -0.17
N PHE A 561 -24.15 3.10 -0.35
CA PHE A 561 -24.49 4.41 -0.88
C PHE A 561 -23.80 4.66 -2.22
N PRO A 562 -24.54 4.59 -3.34
CA PRO A 562 -24.02 5.01 -4.63
C PRO A 562 -23.54 6.46 -4.57
N PRO A 563 -22.40 6.79 -5.22
CA PRO A 563 -21.86 8.15 -5.25
C PRO A 563 -22.86 9.14 -5.85
N VAL A 564 -22.85 10.36 -5.30
CA VAL A 564 -23.63 11.48 -5.83
C VAL A 564 -22.84 12.14 -6.95
N VAL A 565 -23.26 11.90 -8.18
CA VAL A 565 -22.63 12.45 -9.39
C VAL A 565 -23.59 13.40 -10.08
N ASP A 566 -23.13 14.62 -10.34
CA ASP A 566 -23.87 15.61 -11.12
C ASP A 566 -23.59 15.43 -12.62
N ASP A 567 -24.50 14.73 -13.31
CA ASP A 567 -24.49 14.62 -14.77
C ASP A 567 -25.22 15.82 -15.38
N SER A 568 -24.49 16.88 -15.68
CA SER A 568 -25.04 18.14 -16.22
C SER A 568 -25.63 18.01 -17.63
N SER A 569 -25.38 16.91 -18.33
CA SER A 569 -25.93 16.62 -19.66
C SER A 569 -26.28 15.12 -19.79
N PRO A 570 -27.37 14.66 -19.12
CA PRO A 570 -27.75 13.25 -19.15
C PRO A 570 -28.06 12.76 -20.56
N VAL A 571 -27.68 11.51 -20.84
CA VAL A 571 -27.89 10.86 -22.14
C VAL A 571 -28.75 9.60 -21.98
N CYS A 572 -29.40 9.21 -23.08
CA CYS A 572 -30.06 7.91 -23.16
C CYS A 572 -29.03 6.84 -23.54
N VAL A 573 -28.77 5.93 -22.60
CA VAL A 573 -27.88 4.78 -22.79
C VAL A 573 -28.71 3.60 -23.29
N ARG A 574 -28.32 3.01 -24.40
CA ARG A 574 -29.06 1.90 -25.04
C ARG A 574 -28.14 0.72 -25.29
N VAL A 575 -28.57 -0.47 -24.86
CA VAL A 575 -27.83 -1.72 -25.05
C VAL A 575 -28.78 -2.84 -25.47
N ALA A 576 -28.29 -3.78 -26.26
CA ALA A 576 -29.06 -4.94 -26.70
C ALA A 576 -28.50 -6.24 -26.09
N VAL A 577 -29.11 -6.70 -25.00
CA VAL A 577 -28.71 -7.93 -24.28
C VAL A 577 -29.73 -9.04 -24.60
N ASP A 578 -29.24 -10.22 -25.01
CA ASP A 578 -30.08 -11.39 -25.37
C ASP A 578 -31.21 -11.11 -26.38
N GLY A 579 -30.99 -10.13 -27.25
CA GLY A 579 -31.93 -9.78 -28.33
C GLY A 579 -33.04 -8.81 -27.90
N LYS A 580 -33.05 -8.39 -26.63
CA LYS A 580 -33.88 -7.29 -26.14
C LYS A 580 -33.05 -6.01 -26.11
N THR A 581 -33.58 -4.97 -26.74
CA THR A 581 -33.02 -3.62 -26.63
C THR A 581 -33.65 -2.95 -25.43
N VAL A 582 -32.81 -2.50 -24.50
CA VAL A 582 -33.21 -1.76 -23.30
C VAL A 582 -32.51 -0.41 -23.28
N GLU A 583 -33.14 0.58 -22.68
CA GLU A 583 -32.60 1.92 -22.57
C GLU A 583 -32.85 2.50 -21.18
N ALA A 584 -31.89 3.29 -20.69
CA ALA A 584 -31.95 3.96 -19.40
C ALA A 584 -31.25 5.33 -19.48
N CYS A 585 -31.60 6.24 -18.58
CA CYS A 585 -30.93 7.52 -18.44
C CYS A 585 -29.56 7.33 -17.73
N SER A 586 -28.51 8.00 -18.22
CA SER A 586 -27.19 8.04 -17.55
C SER A 586 -27.28 8.66 -16.14
N SER A 587 -28.21 9.59 -15.93
CA SER A 587 -28.58 10.08 -14.59
C SER A 587 -29.42 9.03 -13.86
N HIS A 588 -28.75 8.02 -13.33
CA HIS A 588 -29.37 6.83 -12.73
C HIS A 588 -30.15 7.11 -11.43
N GLY A 589 -29.83 8.16 -10.69
CA GLY A 589 -30.57 8.57 -9.48
C GLY A 589 -30.61 7.56 -8.33
N LEU A 590 -29.76 6.51 -8.33
CA LEU A 590 -29.72 5.49 -7.27
C LEU A 590 -29.20 6.02 -5.92
N HIS A 591 -28.49 7.14 -5.93
CA HIS A 591 -28.04 7.84 -4.73
C HIS A 591 -29.20 8.48 -3.93
N ARG A 592 -30.38 8.62 -4.53
CA ARG A 592 -31.54 9.22 -3.86
C ARG A 592 -32.10 8.25 -2.80
N LEU A 593 -32.48 8.79 -1.65
CA LEU A 593 -33.04 7.99 -0.55
C LEU A 593 -34.35 7.26 -0.94
N ASP A 594 -35.11 7.81 -1.89
CA ASP A 594 -36.36 7.21 -2.39
C ASP A 594 -36.15 6.20 -3.54
N ALA A 595 -34.91 5.94 -3.95
CA ALA A 595 -34.59 4.96 -5.00
C ALA A 595 -34.65 3.50 -4.53
N ASN A 596 -34.89 3.25 -3.24
CA ASN A 596 -34.93 1.93 -2.58
C ASN A 596 -33.63 1.10 -2.72
N TRP A 597 -32.51 1.71 -3.12
CA TRP A 597 -31.21 1.03 -3.22
C TRP A 597 -30.68 0.66 -1.82
N ILE A 598 -30.69 1.61 -0.89
CA ILE A 598 -30.21 1.42 0.49
C ILE A 598 -31.05 0.34 1.19
N ASP A 599 -32.38 0.36 1.00
CA ASP A 599 -33.28 -0.66 1.53
C ASP A 599 -33.01 -2.05 0.94
N LEU A 600 -32.73 -2.13 -0.37
CA LEU A 600 -32.31 -3.36 -1.03
C LEU A 600 -31.02 -3.90 -0.40
N PHE A 601 -29.98 -3.07 -0.30
CA PHE A 601 -28.69 -3.47 0.29
C PHE A 601 -28.89 -4.05 1.69
N TRP A 602 -29.53 -3.30 2.61
CA TRP A 602 -29.71 -3.75 3.98
C TRP A 602 -30.66 -4.94 4.12
N ARG A 603 -31.67 -5.06 3.24
CA ARG A 603 -32.54 -6.25 3.19
C ARG A 603 -31.74 -7.49 2.81
N LEU A 604 -30.83 -7.39 1.84
CA LEU A 604 -30.01 -8.52 1.42
C LEU A 604 -28.90 -8.85 2.42
N VAL A 605 -28.30 -7.86 3.07
CA VAL A 605 -27.39 -8.10 4.22
C VAL A 605 -28.11 -8.85 5.34
N ARG A 606 -29.34 -8.44 5.72
CA ARG A 606 -30.12 -9.16 6.74
C ARG A 606 -30.51 -10.57 6.32
N ARG A 607 -30.72 -10.79 5.01
CA ARG A 607 -31.17 -12.08 4.49
C ARG A 607 -30.03 -13.09 4.35
N TYR A 608 -28.89 -12.66 3.81
CA TYR A 608 -27.76 -13.54 3.47
C TYR A 608 -26.59 -13.44 4.46
N GLY A 609 -26.65 -12.49 5.39
CA GLY A 609 -25.56 -12.18 6.32
C GLY A 609 -24.40 -11.44 5.64
N TRP A 610 -23.55 -10.81 6.45
CA TRP A 610 -22.39 -10.04 5.97
C TRP A 610 -21.45 -10.88 5.09
N TRP A 611 -21.15 -12.11 5.54
CA TRP A 611 -20.23 -13.02 4.85
C TRP A 611 -20.83 -13.69 3.61
N GLY A 612 -22.12 -14.06 3.66
CA GLY A 612 -22.82 -14.62 2.50
C GLY A 612 -22.89 -13.60 1.36
N LEU A 613 -23.19 -12.35 1.74
CA LEU A 613 -23.03 -11.11 0.96
C LEU A 613 -21.72 -11.10 0.16
N ALA A 614 -20.65 -10.92 0.92
CA ALA A 614 -19.29 -10.77 0.40
C ALA A 614 -18.83 -11.98 -0.42
N TYR A 615 -19.23 -13.20 -0.05
CA TYR A 615 -18.88 -14.40 -0.78
C TYR A 615 -19.49 -14.42 -2.20
N LEU A 616 -20.76 -14.06 -2.34
CA LEU A 616 -21.43 -14.00 -3.64
C LEU A 616 -20.83 -12.91 -4.53
N GLU A 617 -20.52 -11.74 -3.97
CA GLU A 617 -19.81 -10.67 -4.68
C GLU A 617 -18.42 -11.11 -5.14
N ALA A 618 -17.67 -11.80 -4.27
CA ALA A 618 -16.35 -12.33 -4.61
C ALA A 618 -16.40 -13.33 -5.77
N LEU A 619 -17.45 -14.16 -5.89
CA LEU A 619 -17.63 -15.07 -7.03
C LEU A 619 -17.80 -14.30 -8.35
N LEU A 620 -18.60 -13.23 -8.35
CA LEU A 620 -18.80 -12.39 -9.54
C LEU A 620 -17.52 -11.65 -9.92
N ILE A 621 -16.87 -10.98 -8.97
CA ILE A 621 -15.63 -10.23 -9.19
C ILE A 621 -14.53 -11.18 -9.69
N THR A 622 -14.43 -12.38 -9.12
CA THR A 622 -13.46 -13.39 -9.58
C THR A 622 -13.80 -13.89 -10.98
N ALA A 623 -15.09 -14.02 -11.33
CA ALA A 623 -15.50 -14.46 -12.65
C ALA A 623 -15.12 -13.43 -13.72
N ASP A 624 -15.39 -12.15 -13.48
CA ASP A 624 -14.99 -11.05 -14.35
C ASP A 624 -13.46 -11.03 -14.52
N ARG A 625 -12.71 -10.93 -13.43
CA ARG A 625 -11.23 -10.95 -13.46
C ARG A 625 -10.66 -12.15 -14.20
N THR A 626 -11.25 -13.33 -14.01
CA THR A 626 -10.81 -14.57 -14.67
C THR A 626 -11.04 -14.52 -16.18
N VAL A 627 -12.20 -14.04 -16.62
CA VAL A 627 -12.56 -13.91 -18.04
C VAL A 627 -11.67 -12.85 -18.69
N SER A 628 -11.62 -11.68 -18.08
CA SER A 628 -10.73 -10.59 -18.43
C SER A 628 -9.28 -11.03 -18.62
N ALA A 629 -8.71 -11.77 -17.66
CA ALA A 629 -7.34 -12.26 -17.75
C ALA A 629 -7.13 -13.30 -18.88
N ARG A 630 -8.16 -14.03 -19.31
CA ARG A 630 -8.08 -14.96 -20.45
C ARG A 630 -8.18 -14.21 -21.78
N GLU A 631 -9.06 -13.24 -21.85
CA GLU A 631 -9.29 -12.37 -23.01
C GLU A 631 -8.05 -11.53 -23.36
N GLN A 632 -7.27 -11.14 -22.35
CA GLN A 632 -6.05 -10.36 -22.53
C GLN A 632 -4.79 -11.21 -22.77
N ARG A 633 -4.88 -12.56 -22.80
CA ARG A 633 -3.74 -13.39 -23.19
C ARG A 633 -3.54 -13.34 -24.71
N PRO A 634 -2.31 -13.13 -25.21
CA PRO A 634 -2.04 -13.27 -26.62
C PRO A 634 -2.43 -14.67 -27.07
N ALA A 635 -3.14 -14.77 -28.20
CA ALA A 635 -3.44 -16.06 -28.81
C ALA A 635 -2.12 -16.82 -29.01
N ALA A 636 -2.03 -18.04 -28.47
CA ALA A 636 -0.86 -18.88 -28.70
C ALA A 636 -0.64 -19.00 -30.21
N THR A 637 0.52 -18.53 -30.67
CA THR A 637 0.95 -18.78 -32.05
C THR A 637 0.88 -20.28 -32.28
N ALA A 638 0.17 -20.70 -33.33
CA ALA A 638 0.16 -22.08 -33.78
C ALA A 638 1.62 -22.56 -33.89
N PRO A 639 1.95 -23.80 -33.46
CA PRO A 639 3.31 -24.29 -33.61
C PRO A 639 3.67 -24.22 -35.10
N ASP A 640 4.80 -23.55 -35.39
CA ASP A 640 5.36 -23.47 -36.73
C ASP A 640 5.37 -24.88 -37.33
N THR A 641 4.69 -25.03 -38.45
CA THR A 641 4.81 -26.20 -39.31
C THR A 641 6.29 -26.39 -39.62
N GLU A 642 6.85 -27.53 -39.18
CA GLU A 642 8.18 -27.98 -39.54
C GLU A 642 8.40 -27.81 -41.06
N GLU A 643 9.31 -26.93 -41.43
CA GLU A 643 9.83 -26.87 -42.79
C GLU A 643 10.53 -28.20 -43.11
N PRO A 644 10.25 -28.80 -44.27
CA PRO A 644 10.86 -30.06 -44.66
C PRO A 644 12.35 -29.83 -44.92
N ALA A 645 13.19 -30.67 -44.32
CA ALA A 645 14.61 -30.72 -44.63
C ALA A 645 14.80 -30.99 -46.13
N GLU A 646 15.38 -30.03 -46.83
CA GLU A 646 15.85 -30.19 -48.21
C GLU A 646 17.15 -31.03 -48.27
N PRO A 647 17.41 -31.68 -49.44
CA PRO A 647 17.81 -33.09 -49.54
C PRO A 647 19.27 -33.46 -49.24
#